data_AF-A0A2M8MVX9-F1
#
_entry.id   AF-A0A2M8MVX9-F1
#
_cell.length_a   1.000
_cell.length_b   1.000
_cell.length_c   1.000
_cell.angle_alpha   90.00
_cell.angle_beta   90.00
_cell.angle_gamma   90.00
#
_symmetry.space_group_name_H-M   'P 1'
#
loop_
_entity.id
_entity.type
_entity.pdbx_description
1 polymer ?
#
loop_
_entity_poly.entity_id
_entity_poly.type
_entity_poly.pdbx_seq_one_letter_code
_entity_poly.pdbx_strand_id
1 'polypeptide(L)'
;MTIKEIFDTMSYGPAPESPSEAQAWLARHAQGFGHFIDGAFTAPEALFESRNPASGAVLAQVSQGSPASVDAAVAAATRAQPKWARLAPHKRAQYLYALARLVQKHARLLAVLETMDNGKPIRESRDIDLPLVARHFSYHAGLAQLAPTELPDLEPLGVCGAIIPWNFPLLMLAWKVAPALAAGNTVVLKPAEYTPLTALLFAEISLEAGLPKGVLNIVTGDGDTGAALVDHPGVAKIAFTGSTAVGKTIRRATAGSGKALTLELGGKSPYIVFDDADLDSAVEGLVDAIWFNGGQVCCAGSRLLVQEGVADRFHAKLKRRMDGLRIGDPLDKCIDVGAVVDPVQLATITRMVDASEGEKYTADTPLPQGCFYPPTLITGLSAASPLMQEEIFGPVLVSMTFRTPTEAVDLANNTRYGLAATVWTENVNLALDIAPKLRAGVVWINGTNMFDAAAGFGGVRESGFGREGGWEGLHAYLRPKGKAAALKPVTAIPAPKSALVEGLDRTAKLFIGGKQARPDGGYSKAVYSPRGALLGHIGLGNRKDIRNAVEAAHAAKGWGRASAHNRAQILFYIAENLSARADEFAARIKAQTGTSGASEVEAAIARLFTYAAWADKFDGAVKSVPIRGVALAMNEACGVIAALCPDEAPLLGLVSVMAPAIAMGNTCVLVPSQAFPLSATDFYQVLETSDLPSGVVNIVTGAHDELAKPLAGHMDVDAVWSFSSADVSQIIEAESASNLKRTWVNHGRARDWQAPAAEGRAFLRHATEVKTVWVPYGE
;
A
#
# COMPACT_ATOMS: atom_id res chain seq x y z
N MET A 1 -49.88 -18.10 1.58
CA MET A 1 -50.53 -17.64 0.35
C MET A 1 -51.21 -18.80 -0.34
N THR A 2 -52.39 -18.58 -0.89
CA THR A 2 -53.06 -19.52 -1.79
C THR A 2 -52.42 -19.47 -3.19
N ILE A 3 -52.58 -20.50 -4.02
CA ILE A 3 -52.08 -20.51 -5.42
C ILE A 3 -52.63 -19.31 -6.20
N LYS A 4 -53.90 -18.94 -5.96
CA LYS A 4 -54.53 -17.77 -6.57
C LYS A 4 -53.82 -16.47 -6.16
N GLU A 5 -53.52 -16.29 -4.88
CA GLU A 5 -52.76 -15.12 -4.41
C GLU A 5 -51.37 -15.04 -5.04
N ILE A 6 -50.67 -16.17 -5.24
CA ILE A 6 -49.34 -16.19 -5.88
C ILE A 6 -49.42 -15.79 -7.36
N PHE A 7 -50.45 -16.23 -8.08
CA PHE A 7 -50.67 -15.83 -9.47
C PHE A 7 -51.15 -14.37 -9.58
N ASP A 8 -51.92 -13.88 -8.61
CA ASP A 8 -52.41 -12.49 -8.59
C ASP A 8 -51.30 -11.50 -8.17
N THR A 9 -50.40 -11.88 -7.25
CA THR A 9 -49.28 -11.03 -6.80
C THR A 9 -48.02 -11.20 -7.64
N MET A 10 -47.89 -12.34 -8.35
CA MET A 10 -46.64 -12.76 -9.01
C MET A 10 -45.42 -12.71 -8.07
N SER A 11 -45.63 -12.87 -6.76
CA SER A 11 -44.55 -12.77 -5.78
C SER A 11 -43.56 -13.93 -5.95
N TYR A 12 -42.30 -13.62 -6.25
CA TYR A 12 -41.23 -14.61 -6.31
C TYR A 12 -41.07 -15.29 -4.94
N GLY A 13 -41.05 -16.63 -4.93
CA GLY A 13 -40.68 -17.40 -3.73
C GLY A 13 -39.17 -17.33 -3.45
N PRO A 14 -38.73 -17.58 -2.20
CA PRO A 14 -37.32 -17.58 -1.86
C PRO A 14 -36.57 -18.72 -2.57
N ALA A 15 -35.30 -18.51 -2.90
CA ALA A 15 -34.45 -19.49 -3.57
C ALA A 15 -33.15 -19.75 -2.79
N PRO A 16 -33.23 -20.30 -1.56
CA PRO A 16 -32.06 -20.54 -0.71
C PRO A 16 -31.12 -21.59 -1.32
N GLU A 17 -29.82 -21.36 -1.18
CA GLU A 17 -28.80 -22.41 -1.33
C GLU A 17 -28.82 -23.35 -0.12
N SER A 18 -28.60 -24.65 -0.34
CA SER A 18 -28.58 -25.62 0.75
C SER A 18 -27.32 -25.46 1.61
N PRO A 19 -27.44 -25.32 2.94
CA PRO A 19 -26.30 -25.32 3.85
C PRO A 19 -25.80 -26.73 4.21
N SER A 20 -26.44 -27.79 3.71
CA SER A 20 -26.23 -29.17 4.19
C SER A 20 -24.78 -29.65 4.12
N GLU A 21 -24.05 -29.31 3.04
CA GLU A 21 -22.66 -29.74 2.88
C GLU A 21 -21.72 -28.96 3.80
N ALA A 22 -21.96 -27.66 3.98
CA ALA A 22 -21.23 -26.83 4.95
C ALA A 22 -21.48 -27.30 6.37
N GLN A 23 -22.73 -27.59 6.73
CA GLN A 23 -23.09 -28.15 8.03
C GLN A 23 -22.47 -29.54 8.25
N ALA A 24 -22.45 -30.41 7.23
CA ALA A 24 -21.79 -31.70 7.33
C ALA A 24 -20.27 -31.56 7.50
N TRP A 25 -19.64 -30.58 6.85
CA TRP A 25 -18.24 -30.23 7.11
C TRP A 25 -18.03 -29.77 8.56
N LEU A 26 -18.81 -28.80 9.04
CA LEU A 26 -18.74 -28.32 10.42
C LEU A 26 -18.95 -29.44 11.44
N ALA A 27 -19.89 -30.36 11.20
CA ALA A 27 -20.15 -31.51 12.07
C ALA A 27 -18.96 -32.48 12.19
N ARG A 28 -18.09 -32.58 11.17
CA ARG A 28 -16.84 -33.35 11.26
C ARG A 28 -15.85 -32.75 12.26
N HIS A 29 -16.01 -31.46 12.58
CA HIS A 29 -15.21 -30.71 13.55
C HIS A 29 -16.03 -30.32 14.78
N ALA A 30 -17.02 -31.14 15.18
CA ALA A 30 -17.91 -30.85 16.31
C ALA A 30 -17.19 -30.66 17.66
N GLN A 31 -15.94 -31.13 17.79
CA GLN A 31 -15.10 -30.90 18.98
C GLN A 31 -14.39 -29.53 18.96
N GLY A 32 -14.62 -28.72 17.91
CA GLY A 32 -13.95 -27.46 17.65
C GLY A 32 -12.77 -27.60 16.69
N PHE A 33 -12.30 -26.45 16.21
CA PHE A 33 -11.12 -26.34 15.35
C PHE A 33 -9.89 -25.95 16.17
N GLY A 34 -8.84 -26.76 16.07
CA GLY A 34 -7.47 -26.31 16.37
C GLY A 34 -6.89 -25.47 15.22
N HIS A 35 -5.63 -25.09 15.35
CA HIS A 35 -4.90 -24.38 14.31
C HIS A 35 -4.41 -25.36 13.23
N PHE A 36 -4.16 -24.88 12.01
CA PHE A 36 -3.53 -25.68 10.96
C PHE A 36 -2.03 -25.43 10.93
N ILE A 37 -1.23 -26.38 11.45
CA ILE A 37 0.22 -26.23 11.61
C ILE A 37 0.90 -27.49 11.06
N ASP A 38 1.94 -27.29 10.24
CA ASP A 38 2.76 -28.36 9.68
C ASP A 38 1.96 -29.44 8.92
N GLY A 39 0.87 -29.00 8.26
CA GLY A 39 0.01 -29.87 7.46
C GLY A 39 -0.98 -30.74 8.26
N ALA A 40 -1.33 -30.34 9.49
CA ALA A 40 -2.38 -30.99 10.27
C ALA A 40 -3.11 -29.98 11.17
N PHE A 41 -4.34 -30.29 11.58
CA PHE A 41 -5.02 -29.56 12.65
C PHE A 41 -4.47 -29.98 14.01
N THR A 42 -4.18 -29.00 14.87
CA THR A 42 -3.84 -29.23 16.27
C THR A 42 -5.09 -29.62 17.07
N ALA A 43 -4.90 -30.05 18.32
CA ALA A 43 -6.02 -30.17 19.24
C ALA A 43 -6.67 -28.78 19.46
N PRO A 44 -8.01 -28.70 19.57
CA PRO A 44 -8.68 -27.47 19.94
C PRO A 44 -8.31 -27.03 21.37
N GLU A 45 -8.08 -25.73 21.58
CA GLU A 45 -7.63 -25.13 22.84
C GLU A 45 -8.19 -23.70 22.97
N ALA A 46 -8.47 -23.25 24.21
CA ALA A 46 -8.94 -21.88 24.49
C ALA A 46 -9.99 -21.37 23.47
N LEU A 47 -11.15 -22.03 23.44
CA LEU A 47 -12.14 -21.87 22.37
C LEU A 47 -12.95 -20.57 22.48
N PHE A 48 -13.29 -19.99 21.32
CA PHE A 48 -14.32 -18.97 21.15
C PHE A 48 -15.27 -19.35 20.02
N GLU A 49 -16.45 -18.73 19.99
CA GLU A 49 -17.52 -19.05 19.04
C GLU A 49 -17.38 -18.24 17.75
N SER A 50 -17.39 -18.92 16.59
CA SER A 50 -17.82 -18.29 15.35
C SER A 50 -19.34 -18.40 15.23
N ARG A 51 -20.01 -17.31 14.84
CA ARG A 51 -21.46 -17.18 14.77
C ARG A 51 -21.90 -16.74 13.39
N ASN A 52 -23.05 -17.24 12.97
CA ASN A 52 -23.73 -16.75 11.77
C ASN A 52 -24.41 -15.41 12.10
N PRO A 53 -24.04 -14.28 11.48
CA PRO A 53 -24.59 -12.97 11.84
C PRO A 53 -26.05 -12.76 11.43
N ALA A 54 -26.55 -13.51 10.44
CA ALA A 54 -27.94 -13.43 10.01
C ALA A 54 -28.91 -14.09 10.99
N SER A 55 -28.47 -15.11 11.72
CA SER A 55 -29.32 -15.89 12.64
C SER A 55 -28.90 -15.85 14.11
N GLY A 56 -27.67 -15.43 14.41
CA GLY A 56 -27.03 -15.50 15.73
C GLY A 56 -26.57 -16.90 16.15
N ALA A 57 -26.83 -17.93 15.33
CA ALA A 57 -26.49 -19.31 15.63
C ALA A 57 -24.97 -19.53 15.66
N VAL A 58 -24.49 -20.34 16.61
CA VAL A 58 -23.09 -20.75 16.67
C VAL A 58 -22.81 -21.73 15.53
N LEU A 59 -21.79 -21.44 14.71
CA LEU A 59 -21.36 -22.28 13.61
C LEU A 59 -20.30 -23.28 14.04
N ALA A 60 -19.31 -22.83 14.82
CA ALA A 60 -18.22 -23.66 15.31
C ALA A 60 -17.55 -23.04 16.55
N GLN A 61 -16.82 -23.88 17.28
CA GLN A 61 -15.83 -23.45 18.26
C GLN A 61 -14.45 -23.40 17.60
N VAL A 62 -13.68 -22.34 17.82
CA VAL A 62 -12.39 -22.10 17.17
C VAL A 62 -11.35 -21.73 18.23
N SER A 63 -10.13 -22.26 18.13
CA SER A 63 -9.06 -21.96 19.08
C SER A 63 -8.59 -20.51 19.05
N GLN A 64 -8.39 -19.91 20.23
CA GLN A 64 -7.66 -18.66 20.42
C GLN A 64 -6.14 -18.91 20.41
N GLY A 65 -5.46 -18.37 19.40
CA GLY A 65 -4.03 -18.58 19.18
C GLY A 65 -3.16 -17.91 20.22
N SER A 66 -2.37 -18.71 20.93
CA SER A 66 -1.38 -18.22 21.88
C SER A 66 -0.05 -17.84 21.18
N PRO A 67 0.84 -17.10 21.85
CA PRO A 67 2.22 -16.91 21.35
C PRO A 67 2.96 -18.23 21.07
N ALA A 68 2.67 -19.29 21.83
CA ALA A 68 3.26 -20.61 21.60
C ALA A 68 2.72 -21.27 20.32
N SER A 69 1.44 -21.11 20.03
CA SER A 69 0.81 -21.60 18.80
C SER A 69 1.36 -20.85 17.57
N VAL A 70 1.62 -19.54 17.69
CA VAL A 70 2.30 -18.73 16.67
C VAL A 70 3.75 -19.19 16.47
N ASP A 71 4.52 -19.40 17.55
CA ASP A 71 5.91 -19.88 17.47
C ASP A 71 5.98 -21.25 16.75
N ALA A 72 5.08 -22.17 17.11
CA ALA A 72 5.00 -23.48 16.44
C ALA A 72 4.71 -23.35 14.93
N ALA A 73 3.80 -22.46 14.54
CA ALA A 73 3.47 -22.20 13.14
C ALA A 73 4.66 -21.58 12.38
N VAL A 74 5.34 -20.59 12.96
CA VAL A 74 6.51 -19.97 12.35
C VAL A 74 7.68 -20.95 12.27
N ALA A 75 7.87 -21.80 13.27
CA ALA A 75 8.87 -22.86 13.25
C ALA A 75 8.61 -23.85 12.10
N ALA A 76 7.35 -24.28 11.89
CA ALA A 76 6.97 -25.12 10.77
C ALA A 76 7.23 -24.43 9.41
N ALA A 77 6.80 -23.17 9.27
CA ALA A 77 7.05 -22.36 8.08
C ALA A 77 8.54 -22.21 7.76
N THR A 78 9.36 -21.99 8.79
CA THR A 78 10.82 -21.86 8.68
C THR A 78 11.46 -23.17 8.22
N ARG A 79 11.03 -24.32 8.75
CA ARG A 79 11.53 -25.65 8.32
C ARG A 79 11.20 -25.93 6.85
N ALA A 80 10.02 -25.54 6.38
CA ALA A 80 9.55 -25.81 5.02
C ALA A 80 10.21 -24.89 3.96
N GLN A 81 10.55 -23.65 4.34
CA GLN A 81 10.95 -22.59 3.41
C GLN A 81 12.12 -22.95 2.47
N PRO A 82 13.25 -23.52 2.94
CA PRO A 82 14.39 -23.78 2.05
C PRO A 82 14.08 -24.84 0.99
N LYS A 83 13.22 -25.81 1.28
CA LYS A 83 12.81 -26.83 0.29
C LYS A 83 11.81 -26.24 -0.70
N TRP A 84 10.85 -25.45 -0.21
CA TRP A 84 9.86 -24.76 -1.06
C TRP A 84 10.51 -23.80 -2.06
N ALA A 85 11.41 -22.93 -1.60
CA ALA A 85 12.12 -21.97 -2.44
C ALA A 85 12.96 -22.65 -3.53
N ARG A 86 13.55 -23.82 -3.23
CA ARG A 86 14.40 -24.59 -4.18
C ARG A 86 13.63 -25.47 -5.16
N LEU A 87 12.32 -25.60 -5.01
CA LEU A 87 11.52 -26.32 -6.00
C LEU A 87 11.74 -25.73 -7.39
N ALA A 88 11.74 -26.60 -8.41
CA ALA A 88 11.72 -26.13 -9.78
C ALA A 88 10.48 -25.24 -9.99
N PRO A 89 10.57 -24.16 -10.79
CA PRO A 89 9.49 -23.17 -10.93
C PRO A 89 8.15 -23.80 -11.31
N HIS A 90 8.19 -24.74 -12.26
CA HIS A 90 6.99 -25.48 -12.70
C HIS A 90 6.36 -26.34 -11.61
N LYS A 91 7.12 -26.80 -10.61
CA LYS A 91 6.57 -27.56 -9.47
C LYS A 91 5.81 -26.64 -8.52
N ARG A 92 6.32 -25.43 -8.22
CA ARG A 92 5.54 -24.44 -7.45
C ARG A 92 4.27 -24.03 -8.19
N ALA A 93 4.38 -23.79 -9.51
CA ALA A 93 3.24 -23.47 -10.36
C ALA A 93 2.17 -24.58 -10.34
N GLN A 94 2.58 -25.86 -10.37
CA GLN A 94 1.66 -27.00 -10.26
C GLN A 94 0.83 -26.98 -8.97
N TYR A 95 1.44 -26.69 -7.82
CA TYR A 95 0.71 -26.59 -6.56
C TYR A 95 -0.29 -25.42 -6.55
N LEU A 96 0.11 -24.24 -7.01
CA LEU A 96 -0.77 -23.08 -7.11
C LEU A 96 -1.95 -23.34 -8.05
N TYR A 97 -1.69 -23.98 -9.20
CA TYR A 97 -2.75 -24.38 -10.12
C TYR A 97 -3.68 -25.45 -9.51
N ALA A 98 -3.14 -26.41 -8.77
CA ALA A 98 -3.95 -27.40 -8.05
C ALA A 98 -4.87 -26.73 -7.01
N LEU A 99 -4.37 -25.75 -6.26
CA LEU A 99 -5.19 -24.95 -5.34
C LEU A 99 -6.32 -24.22 -6.09
N ALA A 100 -6.03 -23.58 -7.22
CA ALA A 100 -7.07 -22.94 -8.05
C ALA A 100 -8.15 -23.94 -8.49
N ARG A 101 -7.74 -25.13 -8.95
CA ARG A 101 -8.66 -26.20 -9.38
C ARG A 101 -9.50 -26.76 -8.23
N LEU A 102 -8.94 -26.86 -7.03
CA LEU A 102 -9.67 -27.35 -5.86
C LEU A 102 -10.61 -26.31 -5.27
N VAL A 103 -10.24 -25.02 -5.30
CA VAL A 103 -11.19 -23.94 -5.02
C VAL A 103 -12.37 -24.01 -5.98
N GLN A 104 -12.14 -24.20 -7.27
CA GLN A 104 -13.22 -24.38 -8.26
C GLN A 104 -14.07 -25.62 -8.00
N LYS A 105 -13.44 -26.76 -7.67
CA LYS A 105 -14.12 -28.02 -7.33
C LYS A 105 -15.06 -27.84 -6.13
N HIS A 106 -14.59 -27.15 -5.10
CA HIS A 106 -15.30 -26.95 -3.83
C HIS A 106 -16.00 -25.58 -3.75
N ALA A 107 -16.17 -24.87 -4.89
CA ALA A 107 -16.61 -23.48 -4.91
C ALA A 107 -17.96 -23.25 -4.23
N ARG A 108 -18.91 -24.20 -4.40
CA ARG A 108 -20.23 -24.11 -3.77
C ARG A 108 -20.15 -24.24 -2.25
N LEU A 109 -19.39 -25.21 -1.75
CA LEU A 109 -19.17 -25.41 -0.31
C LEU A 109 -18.51 -24.17 0.31
N LEU A 110 -17.44 -23.67 -0.33
CA LEU A 110 -16.75 -22.46 0.12
C LEU A 110 -17.66 -21.23 0.12
N ALA A 111 -18.46 -21.01 -0.94
CA ALA A 111 -19.35 -19.86 -1.04
C ALA A 111 -20.46 -19.88 0.02
N VAL A 112 -21.04 -21.06 0.28
CA VAL A 112 -22.05 -21.24 1.34
C VAL A 112 -21.43 -21.01 2.71
N LEU A 113 -20.25 -21.55 2.97
CA LEU A 113 -19.55 -21.36 4.24
C LEU A 113 -19.15 -19.89 4.46
N GLU A 114 -18.64 -19.21 3.43
CA GLU A 114 -18.31 -17.77 3.47
C GLU A 114 -19.55 -16.96 3.83
N THR A 115 -20.68 -17.25 3.17
CA THR A 115 -21.97 -16.58 3.42
C THR A 115 -22.46 -16.80 4.85
N MET A 116 -22.35 -18.02 5.37
CA MET A 116 -22.78 -18.34 6.73
C MET A 116 -21.89 -17.64 7.78
N ASP A 117 -20.57 -17.61 7.57
CA ASP A 117 -19.58 -17.08 8.51
C ASP A 117 -19.51 -15.55 8.48
N ASN A 118 -19.67 -14.92 7.31
CA ASN A 118 -19.54 -13.47 7.14
C ASN A 118 -20.88 -12.71 7.07
N GLY A 119 -21.95 -13.31 6.54
CA GLY A 119 -23.26 -12.66 6.37
C GLY A 119 -23.52 -12.03 5.00
N LYS A 120 -22.53 -11.98 4.10
CA LYS A 120 -22.72 -11.50 2.71
C LYS A 120 -23.71 -12.35 1.89
N PRO A 121 -24.41 -11.77 0.90
CA PRO A 121 -25.27 -12.55 0.02
C PRO A 121 -24.52 -13.68 -0.71
N ILE A 122 -25.14 -14.85 -0.81
CA ILE A 122 -24.55 -16.03 -1.48
C ILE A 122 -24.21 -15.77 -2.95
N ARG A 123 -24.95 -14.86 -3.59
CA ARG A 123 -24.70 -14.44 -4.97
C ARG A 123 -23.32 -13.80 -5.10
N GLU A 124 -22.95 -12.93 -4.15
CA GLU A 124 -21.63 -12.30 -4.12
C GLU A 124 -20.52 -13.34 -3.89
N SER A 125 -20.66 -14.18 -2.85
CA SER A 125 -19.69 -15.24 -2.56
C SER A 125 -19.43 -16.12 -3.79
N ARG A 126 -20.50 -16.51 -4.50
CA ARG A 126 -20.42 -17.42 -5.65
C ARG A 126 -19.90 -16.74 -6.91
N ASP A 127 -20.37 -15.52 -7.21
CA ASP A 127 -20.17 -14.90 -8.52
C ASP A 127 -18.97 -13.96 -8.54
N ILE A 128 -18.48 -13.50 -7.38
CA ILE A 128 -17.35 -12.58 -7.25
C ILE A 128 -16.19 -13.20 -6.46
N ASP A 129 -16.37 -13.48 -5.16
CA ASP A 129 -15.28 -13.91 -4.27
C ASP A 129 -14.58 -15.17 -4.80
N LEU A 130 -15.34 -16.24 -5.02
CA LEU A 130 -14.79 -17.54 -5.39
C LEU A 130 -14.09 -17.56 -6.77
N PRO A 131 -14.68 -16.98 -7.83
CA PRO A 131 -14.01 -16.81 -9.12
C PRO A 131 -12.72 -16.02 -9.00
N LEU A 132 -12.69 -14.93 -8.22
CA LEU A 132 -11.48 -14.14 -8.00
C LEU A 132 -10.43 -14.92 -7.19
N VAL A 133 -10.80 -15.71 -6.19
CA VAL A 133 -9.87 -16.59 -5.45
C VAL A 133 -9.19 -17.56 -6.43
N ALA A 134 -9.96 -18.27 -7.24
CA ALA A 134 -9.42 -19.21 -8.23
C ALA A 134 -8.54 -18.48 -9.27
N ARG A 135 -8.94 -17.27 -9.69
CA ARG A 135 -8.17 -16.42 -10.60
C ARG A 135 -6.83 -16.00 -9.99
N HIS A 136 -6.77 -15.66 -8.70
CA HIS A 136 -5.53 -15.29 -8.03
C HIS A 136 -4.53 -16.45 -7.97
N PHE A 137 -4.96 -17.65 -7.58
CA PHE A 137 -4.07 -18.80 -7.55
C PHE A 137 -3.60 -19.22 -8.95
N SER A 138 -4.50 -19.22 -9.95
CA SER A 138 -4.14 -19.60 -11.32
C SER A 138 -3.21 -18.58 -12.00
N TYR A 139 -3.44 -17.27 -11.82
CA TYR A 139 -2.55 -16.24 -12.35
C TYR A 139 -1.16 -16.30 -11.72
N HIS A 140 -1.09 -16.41 -10.38
CA HIS A 140 0.18 -16.49 -9.67
C HIS A 140 0.93 -17.81 -9.90
N ALA A 141 0.25 -18.89 -10.32
CA ALA A 141 0.91 -20.09 -10.83
C ALA A 141 1.79 -19.77 -12.05
N GLY A 142 1.29 -18.94 -12.98
CA GLY A 142 2.06 -18.44 -14.12
C GLY A 142 3.25 -17.58 -13.67
N LEU A 143 3.04 -16.67 -12.71
CA LEU A 143 4.14 -15.87 -12.16
C LEU A 143 5.21 -16.72 -11.48
N ALA A 144 4.84 -17.78 -10.75
CA ALA A 144 5.80 -18.69 -10.12
C ALA A 144 6.73 -19.36 -11.15
N GLN A 145 6.20 -19.64 -12.35
CA GLN A 145 6.94 -20.21 -13.47
C GLN A 145 7.90 -19.19 -14.11
N LEU A 146 7.46 -17.95 -14.29
CA LEU A 146 8.18 -16.91 -15.04
C LEU A 146 9.16 -16.09 -14.18
N ALA A 147 8.88 -15.91 -12.88
CA ALA A 147 9.67 -15.03 -12.02
C ALA A 147 11.19 -15.30 -12.05
N PRO A 148 11.69 -16.55 -12.09
CA PRO A 148 13.14 -16.78 -12.14
C PRO A 148 13.83 -16.28 -13.41
N THR A 149 13.12 -16.20 -14.54
CA THR A 149 13.67 -15.69 -15.81
C THR A 149 13.48 -14.18 -15.91
N GLU A 150 12.33 -13.66 -15.49
CA GLU A 150 12.01 -12.23 -15.56
C GLU A 150 12.66 -11.41 -14.44
N LEU A 151 12.92 -12.01 -13.29
CA LEU A 151 13.48 -11.39 -12.08
C LEU A 151 14.69 -12.17 -11.55
N PRO A 152 15.73 -12.41 -12.38
CA PRO A 152 16.82 -13.34 -12.05
C PRO A 152 17.68 -12.88 -10.87
N ASP A 153 17.67 -11.59 -10.51
CA ASP A 153 18.45 -11.04 -9.40
C ASP A 153 17.69 -11.01 -8.07
N LEU A 154 16.46 -11.54 -8.05
CA LEU A 154 15.61 -11.56 -6.86
C LEU A 154 15.43 -12.97 -6.28
N GLU A 155 15.24 -13.05 -4.97
CA GLU A 155 14.98 -14.27 -4.22
C GLU A 155 13.83 -14.07 -3.20
N PRO A 156 13.17 -15.15 -2.74
CA PRO A 156 12.12 -15.05 -1.72
C PRO A 156 12.63 -14.42 -0.42
N LEU A 157 11.76 -13.71 0.28
CA LEU A 157 12.05 -13.10 1.58
C LEU A 157 12.27 -14.15 2.68
N GLY A 158 11.44 -15.18 2.74
CA GLY A 158 11.45 -16.19 3.81
C GLY A 158 10.04 -16.57 4.27
N VAL A 159 9.78 -16.48 5.57
CA VAL A 159 8.45 -16.67 6.17
C VAL A 159 7.68 -15.36 6.14
N CYS A 160 6.45 -15.39 5.64
CA CYS A 160 5.55 -14.25 5.60
C CYS A 160 4.42 -14.44 6.62
N GLY A 161 4.25 -13.48 7.53
CA GLY A 161 3.07 -13.34 8.36
C GLY A 161 1.99 -12.57 7.61
N ALA A 162 0.80 -13.13 7.48
CA ALA A 162 -0.34 -12.51 6.81
C ALA A 162 -1.50 -12.35 7.81
N ILE A 163 -2.04 -11.15 7.92
CA ILE A 163 -3.18 -10.84 8.80
C ILE A 163 -4.24 -10.15 7.94
N ILE A 164 -5.45 -10.72 7.90
CA ILE A 164 -6.50 -10.33 6.96
C ILE A 164 -7.79 -9.93 7.69
N PRO A 165 -8.61 -9.04 7.09
CA PRO A 165 -9.87 -8.58 7.66
C PRO A 165 -11.00 -9.60 7.40
N TRP A 166 -12.17 -9.28 7.91
CA TRP A 166 -13.36 -10.14 7.90
C TRP A 166 -14.28 -9.96 6.70
N ASN A 167 -14.09 -8.91 5.88
CA ASN A 167 -15.08 -8.57 4.86
C ASN A 167 -15.04 -9.45 3.61
N PHE A 168 -13.85 -9.85 3.15
CA PHE A 168 -13.69 -10.83 2.07
C PHE A 168 -12.73 -11.94 2.51
N PRO A 169 -13.10 -12.79 3.48
CA PRO A 169 -12.17 -13.68 4.18
C PRO A 169 -11.30 -14.53 3.23
N LEU A 170 -11.93 -15.26 2.31
CA LEU A 170 -11.22 -16.17 1.42
C LEU A 170 -10.48 -15.42 0.29
N LEU A 171 -11.06 -14.34 -0.23
CA LEU A 171 -10.39 -13.52 -1.24
C LEU A 171 -9.15 -12.82 -0.69
N MET A 172 -9.23 -12.27 0.53
CA MET A 172 -8.08 -11.67 1.21
C MET A 172 -7.01 -12.72 1.53
N LEU A 173 -7.39 -13.95 1.89
CA LEU A 173 -6.45 -15.06 1.98
C LEU A 173 -5.74 -15.27 0.64
N ALA A 174 -6.46 -15.31 -0.48
CA ALA A 174 -5.88 -15.52 -1.80
C ALA A 174 -4.89 -14.40 -2.18
N TRP A 175 -5.23 -13.14 -1.90
CA TRP A 175 -4.38 -11.97 -2.15
C TRP A 175 -3.05 -12.03 -1.41
N LYS A 176 -3.01 -12.64 -0.22
CA LYS A 176 -1.79 -12.78 0.58
C LYS A 176 -1.01 -14.05 0.27
N VAL A 177 -1.71 -15.18 0.15
CA VAL A 177 -1.08 -16.51 0.05
C VAL A 177 -0.57 -16.77 -1.37
N ALA A 178 -1.34 -16.45 -2.41
CA ALA A 178 -0.97 -16.76 -3.79
C ALA A 178 0.37 -16.11 -4.22
N PRO A 179 0.60 -14.78 -4.06
CA PRO A 179 1.87 -14.17 -4.41
C PRO A 179 3.03 -14.63 -3.51
N ALA A 180 2.78 -14.82 -2.20
CA ALA A 180 3.81 -15.30 -1.28
C ALA A 180 4.36 -16.67 -1.72
N LEU A 181 3.47 -17.62 -1.96
CA LEU A 181 3.83 -18.96 -2.41
C LEU A 181 4.48 -18.95 -3.80
N ALA A 182 3.98 -18.13 -4.73
CA ALA A 182 4.54 -18.00 -6.08
C ALA A 182 5.99 -17.51 -6.06
N ALA A 183 6.27 -16.50 -5.23
CA ALA A 183 7.62 -15.97 -5.00
C ALA A 183 8.54 -16.95 -4.26
N GLY A 184 8.04 -18.08 -3.74
CA GLY A 184 8.82 -19.10 -3.04
C GLY A 184 8.93 -18.87 -1.52
N ASN A 185 8.02 -18.09 -0.94
CA ASN A 185 7.90 -17.90 0.51
C ASN A 185 6.98 -18.95 1.14
N THR A 186 7.08 -19.13 2.45
CA THR A 186 6.08 -19.86 3.25
C THR A 186 5.25 -18.88 4.06
N VAL A 187 4.05 -19.29 4.48
CA VAL A 187 3.06 -18.37 5.08
C VAL A 187 2.58 -18.87 6.43
N VAL A 188 2.48 -17.95 7.39
CA VAL A 188 1.66 -18.09 8.59
C VAL A 188 0.56 -17.04 8.48
N LEU A 189 -0.69 -17.47 8.33
CA LEU A 189 -1.84 -16.60 8.14
C LEU A 189 -2.74 -16.61 9.38
N LYS A 190 -3.24 -15.42 9.73
CA LYS A 190 -4.26 -15.23 10.76
C LYS A 190 -5.52 -14.61 10.15
N PRO A 191 -6.64 -15.36 10.03
CA PRO A 191 -7.91 -14.80 9.57
C PRO A 191 -8.51 -13.88 10.63
N ALA A 192 -9.48 -13.04 10.27
CA ALA A 192 -10.21 -12.26 11.26
C ALA A 192 -11.00 -13.17 12.22
N GLU A 193 -11.18 -12.71 13.47
CA GLU A 193 -11.83 -13.49 14.53
C GLU A 193 -13.30 -13.79 14.23
N TYR A 194 -14.00 -12.89 13.52
CA TYR A 194 -15.40 -13.07 13.15
C TYR A 194 -15.60 -14.05 11.99
N THR A 195 -14.58 -14.31 11.17
CA THR A 195 -14.74 -15.06 9.91
C THR A 195 -13.60 -16.07 9.66
N PRO A 196 -13.37 -17.05 10.55
CA PRO A 196 -12.23 -17.97 10.43
C PRO A 196 -12.49 -19.17 9.51
N LEU A 197 -13.74 -19.50 9.17
CA LEU A 197 -14.10 -20.85 8.73
C LEU A 197 -13.62 -21.20 7.33
N THR A 198 -13.71 -20.27 6.37
CA THR A 198 -13.24 -20.55 5.00
C THR A 198 -11.72 -20.62 4.90
N ALA A 199 -10.98 -19.93 5.78
CA ALA A 199 -9.54 -20.12 5.90
C ALA A 199 -9.20 -21.54 6.40
N LEU A 200 -9.95 -22.05 7.39
CA LEU A 200 -9.78 -23.41 7.91
C LEU A 200 -10.15 -24.48 6.87
N LEU A 201 -11.24 -24.29 6.12
CA LEU A 201 -11.58 -25.17 4.99
C LEU A 201 -10.51 -25.10 3.88
N PHE A 202 -9.96 -23.92 3.59
CA PHE A 202 -8.84 -23.79 2.64
C PHE A 202 -7.59 -24.55 3.10
N ALA A 203 -7.34 -24.65 4.40
CA ALA A 203 -6.26 -25.49 4.95
C ALA A 203 -6.43 -26.97 4.57
N GLU A 204 -7.65 -27.53 4.64
CA GLU A 204 -7.93 -28.90 4.17
C GLU A 204 -7.75 -29.05 2.66
N ILE A 205 -8.23 -28.07 1.90
CA ILE A 205 -8.05 -28.03 0.45
C ILE A 205 -6.55 -28.00 0.10
N SER A 206 -5.73 -27.31 0.91
CA SER A 206 -4.28 -27.27 0.71
C SER A 206 -3.62 -28.64 0.91
N LEU A 207 -4.15 -29.47 1.81
CA LEU A 207 -3.74 -30.87 1.95
C LEU A 207 -4.14 -31.71 0.75
N GLU A 208 -5.37 -31.56 0.26
CA GLU A 208 -5.85 -32.24 -0.95
C GLU A 208 -5.01 -31.84 -2.18
N ALA A 209 -4.54 -30.59 -2.24
CA ALA A 209 -3.61 -30.11 -3.28
C ALA A 209 -2.21 -30.73 -3.18
N GLY A 210 -1.92 -31.47 -2.10
CA GLY A 210 -0.61 -32.03 -1.81
C GLY A 210 0.43 -30.98 -1.41
N LEU A 211 0.00 -29.80 -0.94
CA LEU A 211 0.91 -28.73 -0.55
C LEU A 211 1.88 -29.24 0.54
N PRO A 212 3.20 -29.02 0.42
CA PRO A 212 4.14 -29.55 1.39
C PRO A 212 3.87 -29.03 2.80
N LYS A 213 4.04 -29.90 3.79
CA LYS A 213 3.86 -29.58 5.22
C LYS A 213 4.65 -28.32 5.61
N GLY A 214 3.98 -27.43 6.33
CA GLY A 214 4.53 -26.17 6.81
C GLY A 214 4.60 -25.05 5.77
N VAL A 215 4.30 -25.28 4.49
CA VAL A 215 4.31 -24.19 3.48
C VAL A 215 3.21 -23.17 3.73
N LEU A 216 2.04 -23.63 4.17
CA LEU A 216 0.94 -22.82 4.67
C LEU A 216 0.62 -23.27 6.09
N ASN A 217 0.49 -22.31 7.00
CA ASN A 217 0.03 -22.52 8.36
C ASN A 217 -1.05 -21.47 8.66
N ILE A 218 -2.11 -21.84 9.37
CA ILE A 218 -3.21 -20.96 9.72
C ILE A 218 -3.40 -21.02 11.23
N VAL A 219 -3.26 -19.87 11.89
CA VAL A 219 -3.50 -19.70 13.33
C VAL A 219 -4.67 -18.76 13.50
N THR A 220 -5.68 -19.19 14.24
CA THR A 220 -6.90 -18.43 14.56
C THR A 220 -6.75 -17.69 15.87
N GLY A 221 -7.53 -16.64 16.09
CA GLY A 221 -7.53 -15.87 17.34
C GLY A 221 -7.99 -14.44 17.12
N ASP A 222 -7.66 -13.54 18.03
CA ASP A 222 -8.05 -12.13 18.03
C ASP A 222 -6.89 -11.20 17.58
N GLY A 223 -6.91 -9.94 18.03
CA GLY A 223 -5.84 -8.98 17.80
C GLY A 223 -4.51 -9.35 18.48
N ASP A 224 -4.54 -10.01 19.64
CA ASP A 224 -3.34 -10.38 20.39
C ASP A 224 -2.55 -11.49 19.68
N THR A 225 -3.25 -12.47 19.08
CA THR A 225 -2.63 -13.45 18.18
C THR A 225 -1.96 -12.77 16.99
N GLY A 226 -2.62 -11.75 16.43
CA GLY A 226 -2.06 -10.93 15.35
C GLY A 226 -0.79 -10.19 15.77
N ALA A 227 -0.80 -9.56 16.95
CA ALA A 227 0.36 -8.88 17.52
C ALA A 227 1.53 -9.84 17.74
N ALA A 228 1.27 -11.03 18.31
CA ALA A 228 2.28 -12.06 18.49
C ALA A 228 2.96 -12.47 17.16
N LEU A 229 2.19 -12.57 16.06
CA LEU A 229 2.74 -12.85 14.74
C LEU A 229 3.57 -11.69 14.17
N VAL A 230 3.15 -10.45 14.39
CA VAL A 230 3.88 -9.23 13.98
C VAL A 230 5.24 -9.13 14.68
N ASP A 231 5.26 -9.40 15.98
CA ASP A 231 6.46 -9.28 16.81
C ASP A 231 7.43 -10.45 16.61
N HIS A 232 6.95 -11.59 16.11
CA HIS A 232 7.74 -12.81 15.98
C HIS A 232 9.04 -12.60 15.17
N PRO A 233 10.23 -12.94 15.70
CA PRO A 233 11.52 -12.68 15.04
C PRO A 233 11.79 -13.57 13.83
N GLY A 234 11.15 -14.75 13.76
CA GLY A 234 11.24 -15.68 12.63
C GLY A 234 10.49 -15.26 11.36
N VAL A 235 9.73 -14.16 11.41
CA VAL A 235 8.95 -13.66 10.26
C VAL A 235 9.77 -12.60 9.51
N ALA A 236 9.91 -12.76 8.20
CA ALA A 236 10.66 -11.84 7.33
C ALA A 236 9.78 -10.75 6.69
N LYS A 237 8.47 -10.99 6.60
CA LYS A 237 7.50 -10.05 6.03
C LYS A 237 6.21 -10.05 6.82
N ILE A 238 5.63 -8.87 7.06
CA ILE A 238 4.23 -8.71 7.45
C ILE A 238 3.45 -8.14 6.27
N ALA A 239 2.34 -8.79 5.94
CA ALA A 239 1.34 -8.27 5.01
C ALA A 239 0.01 -8.17 5.76
N PHE A 240 -0.47 -6.95 5.97
CA PHE A 240 -1.65 -6.66 6.76
C PHE A 240 -2.69 -5.94 5.92
N THR A 241 -3.95 -6.38 6.05
CA THR A 241 -5.10 -5.62 5.59
C THR A 241 -6.05 -5.38 6.76
N GLY A 242 -6.50 -4.14 6.95
CA GLY A 242 -7.40 -3.77 8.05
C GLY A 242 -7.42 -2.27 8.33
N SER A 243 -7.70 -1.88 9.58
CA SER A 243 -7.86 -0.45 9.89
C SER A 243 -6.53 0.31 9.90
N THR A 244 -6.58 1.59 9.53
CA THR A 244 -5.42 2.48 9.56
C THR A 244 -4.80 2.59 10.95
N ALA A 245 -5.62 2.60 12.01
CA ALA A 245 -5.13 2.65 13.39
C ALA A 245 -4.23 1.45 13.72
N VAL A 246 -4.66 0.24 13.36
CA VAL A 246 -3.85 -0.98 13.55
C VAL A 246 -2.62 -0.96 12.64
N GLY A 247 -2.73 -0.50 11.39
CA GLY A 247 -1.59 -0.32 10.49
C GLY A 247 -0.49 0.58 11.09
N LYS A 248 -0.86 1.68 11.74
CA LYS A 248 0.09 2.56 12.47
C LYS A 248 0.75 1.83 13.64
N THR A 249 0.01 1.01 14.38
CA THR A 249 0.57 0.18 15.46
C THR A 249 1.57 -0.85 14.91
N ILE A 250 1.23 -1.56 13.83
CA ILE A 250 2.11 -2.54 13.18
C ILE A 250 3.39 -1.88 12.65
N ARG A 251 3.29 -0.69 12.02
CA ARG A 251 4.48 0.02 11.55
C ARG A 251 5.44 0.36 12.69
N ARG A 252 4.92 0.76 13.86
CA ARG A 252 5.74 1.02 15.06
C ARG A 252 6.35 -0.27 15.62
N ALA A 253 5.56 -1.33 15.76
CA ALA A 253 6.02 -2.61 16.30
C ALA A 253 7.13 -3.25 15.44
N THR A 254 7.05 -3.08 14.12
CA THR A 254 8.03 -3.63 13.16
C THR A 254 9.25 -2.71 12.93
N ALA A 255 9.27 -1.50 13.48
CA ALA A 255 10.35 -0.54 13.24
C ALA A 255 11.71 -1.08 13.71
N GLY A 256 12.73 -0.99 12.86
CA GLY A 256 14.08 -1.49 13.11
C GLY A 256 14.26 -3.00 12.97
N SER A 257 13.19 -3.78 12.80
CA SER A 257 13.27 -5.25 12.77
C SER A 257 13.86 -5.83 11.48
N GLY A 258 13.95 -5.04 10.40
CA GLY A 258 14.37 -5.52 9.08
C GLY A 258 13.27 -6.28 8.32
N LYS A 259 12.05 -6.36 8.87
CA LYS A 259 10.90 -6.99 8.20
C LYS A 259 10.44 -6.15 7.02
N ALA A 260 10.15 -6.82 5.89
CA ALA A 260 9.37 -6.20 4.83
C ALA A 260 7.93 -5.97 5.32
N LEU A 261 7.30 -4.88 4.89
CA LEU A 261 5.95 -4.52 5.32
C LEU A 261 5.10 -4.08 4.13
N THR A 262 3.87 -4.59 4.07
CA THR A 262 2.81 -4.11 3.17
C THR A 262 1.56 -3.87 4.01
N LEU A 263 0.94 -2.71 3.83
CA LEU A 263 -0.24 -2.29 4.57
C LEU A 263 -1.31 -1.86 3.56
N GLU A 264 -2.44 -2.58 3.55
CA GLU A 264 -3.65 -2.18 2.82
C GLU A 264 -4.71 -1.75 3.82
N LEU A 265 -4.98 -0.44 3.89
CA LEU A 265 -5.72 0.14 5.01
C LEU A 265 -7.07 0.74 4.57
N GLY A 266 -7.69 1.51 5.45
CA GLY A 266 -9.00 2.11 5.19
C GLY A 266 -9.02 3.04 3.98
N GLY A 267 -10.21 3.23 3.41
CA GLY A 267 -10.40 4.10 2.24
C GLY A 267 -11.79 4.72 2.21
N LYS A 268 -11.87 6.06 2.24
CA LYS A 268 -13.12 6.79 1.96
C LYS A 268 -13.23 7.13 0.47
N SER A 269 -13.25 6.08 -0.35
CA SER A 269 -13.12 6.15 -1.81
C SER A 269 -14.22 7.03 -2.44
N PRO A 270 -13.87 8.09 -3.20
CA PRO A 270 -14.85 8.95 -3.86
C PRO A 270 -15.48 8.27 -5.09
N TYR A 271 -16.75 8.58 -5.31
CA TYR A 271 -17.51 8.19 -6.50
C TYR A 271 -18.01 9.45 -7.20
N ILE A 272 -17.38 9.81 -8.33
CA ILE A 272 -17.58 11.10 -8.99
C ILE A 272 -18.49 10.93 -10.20
N VAL A 273 -19.58 11.70 -10.25
CA VAL A 273 -20.58 11.67 -11.34
C VAL A 273 -20.68 13.06 -11.96
N PHE A 274 -20.27 13.18 -13.22
CA PHE A 274 -20.35 14.41 -14.00
C PHE A 274 -21.72 14.57 -14.69
N ASP A 275 -22.03 15.79 -15.16
CA ASP A 275 -23.30 16.14 -15.81
C ASP A 275 -23.60 15.29 -17.07
N ASP A 276 -22.56 14.83 -17.75
CA ASP A 276 -22.65 14.03 -18.98
C ASP A 276 -22.47 12.53 -18.76
N ALA A 277 -22.46 12.07 -17.51
CA ALA A 277 -22.42 10.65 -17.18
C ALA A 277 -23.68 9.92 -17.67
N ASP A 278 -23.53 8.65 -18.03
CA ASP A 278 -24.66 7.72 -18.04
C ASP A 278 -25.17 7.53 -16.59
N LEU A 279 -26.19 8.30 -16.23
CA LEU A 279 -26.74 8.32 -14.88
C LEU A 279 -27.37 6.99 -14.47
N ASP A 280 -27.91 6.21 -15.41
CA ASP A 280 -28.53 4.93 -15.08
C ASP A 280 -27.45 3.89 -14.75
N SER A 281 -26.41 3.80 -15.59
CA SER A 281 -25.25 2.94 -15.31
C SER A 281 -24.50 3.36 -14.05
N ALA A 282 -24.33 4.66 -13.81
CA ALA A 282 -23.70 5.18 -12.60
C ALA A 282 -24.52 4.90 -11.33
N VAL A 283 -25.86 4.93 -11.42
CA VAL A 283 -26.71 4.54 -10.29
C VAL A 283 -26.60 3.05 -10.01
N GLU A 284 -26.73 2.17 -11.01
CA GLU A 284 -26.59 0.72 -10.78
C GLU A 284 -25.19 0.35 -10.28
N GLY A 285 -24.14 0.93 -10.87
CA GLY A 285 -22.78 0.70 -10.42
C GLY A 285 -22.53 1.18 -8.99
N LEU A 286 -23.16 2.27 -8.55
CA LEU A 286 -23.07 2.74 -7.17
C LEU A 286 -23.85 1.82 -6.21
N VAL A 287 -25.02 1.35 -6.65
CA VAL A 287 -25.83 0.43 -5.86
C VAL A 287 -25.06 -0.88 -5.61
N ASP A 288 -24.46 -1.43 -6.67
CA ASP A 288 -23.59 -2.61 -6.64
C ASP A 288 -22.22 -2.36 -5.98
N ALA A 289 -21.91 -1.14 -5.53
CA ALA A 289 -20.66 -0.85 -4.82
C ALA A 289 -20.86 -0.62 -3.34
N ILE A 290 -21.96 0.03 -2.96
CA ILE A 290 -22.29 0.39 -1.57
C ILE A 290 -23.08 -0.70 -0.88
N TRP A 291 -23.99 -1.37 -1.57
CA TRP A 291 -24.83 -2.39 -0.96
C TRP A 291 -24.32 -3.80 -1.22
N PHE A 292 -23.33 -3.92 -2.12
CA PHE A 292 -22.41 -5.06 -2.17
C PHE A 292 -21.71 -5.26 -0.84
N ASN A 293 -21.72 -6.51 -0.35
CA ASN A 293 -21.25 -6.90 0.97
C ASN A 293 -21.78 -5.99 2.09
N GLY A 294 -23.00 -5.48 1.95
CA GLY A 294 -23.58 -4.48 2.85
C GLY A 294 -22.66 -3.27 3.11
N GLY A 295 -21.85 -2.84 2.14
CA GLY A 295 -20.97 -1.68 2.25
C GLY A 295 -19.70 -1.91 3.06
N GLN A 296 -19.40 -3.16 3.40
CA GLN A 296 -18.20 -3.55 4.13
C GLN A 296 -17.02 -3.74 3.15
N VAL A 297 -16.80 -2.75 2.29
CA VAL A 297 -15.81 -2.78 1.21
C VAL A 297 -14.91 -1.56 1.33
N CYS A 298 -13.59 -1.76 1.39
CA CYS A 298 -12.62 -0.67 1.52
C CYS A 298 -12.67 0.34 0.34
N CYS A 299 -13.22 -0.08 -0.80
CA CYS A 299 -13.33 0.71 -2.02
C CYS A 299 -14.78 1.01 -2.48
N ALA A 300 -15.77 0.86 -1.60
CA ALA A 300 -17.23 0.90 -1.92
C ALA A 300 -17.74 2.13 -2.70
N GLY A 301 -16.96 3.19 -2.89
CA GLY A 301 -17.46 4.47 -3.43
C GLY A 301 -18.30 5.23 -2.40
N SER A 302 -18.08 4.98 -1.10
CA SER A 302 -18.93 5.46 0.01
C SER A 302 -19.01 6.96 0.19
N ARG A 303 -18.35 7.75 -0.66
CA ARG A 303 -18.45 9.20 -0.73
C ARG A 303 -18.82 9.64 -2.16
N LEU A 304 -20.10 9.83 -2.39
CA LEU A 304 -20.65 10.25 -3.67
C LEU A 304 -20.48 11.75 -3.88
N LEU A 305 -19.84 12.14 -4.99
CA LEU A 305 -19.71 13.51 -5.47
C LEU A 305 -20.51 13.61 -6.77
N VAL A 306 -21.57 14.41 -6.82
CA VAL A 306 -22.42 14.57 -8.02
C VAL A 306 -22.38 16.01 -8.52
N GLN A 307 -22.25 16.22 -9.82
CA GLN A 307 -22.29 17.56 -10.36
C GLN A 307 -23.68 18.19 -10.20
N GLU A 308 -23.73 19.47 -9.85
CA GLU A 308 -24.98 20.15 -9.43
C GLU A 308 -26.09 20.12 -10.49
N GLY A 309 -25.75 20.05 -11.78
CA GLY A 309 -26.72 20.01 -12.88
C GLY A 309 -27.54 18.71 -12.95
N VAL A 310 -27.02 17.60 -12.40
CA VAL A 310 -27.67 16.28 -12.43
C VAL A 310 -27.99 15.71 -11.04
N ALA A 311 -27.57 16.38 -9.96
CA ALA A 311 -27.71 15.90 -8.58
C ALA A 311 -29.13 15.43 -8.23
N ASP A 312 -30.15 16.29 -8.40
CA ASP A 312 -31.54 15.95 -8.06
C ASP A 312 -32.05 14.71 -8.82
N ARG A 313 -31.75 14.64 -10.12
CA ARG A 313 -32.13 13.51 -10.98
C ARG A 313 -31.41 12.23 -10.55
N PHE A 314 -30.12 12.33 -10.21
CA PHE A 314 -29.32 11.21 -9.75
C PHE A 314 -29.82 10.68 -8.41
N HIS A 315 -30.02 11.56 -7.42
CA HIS A 315 -30.54 11.18 -6.10
C HIS A 315 -31.95 10.59 -6.18
N ALA A 316 -32.82 11.10 -7.06
CA ALA A 316 -34.15 10.52 -7.26
C ALA A 316 -34.09 9.09 -7.84
N LYS A 317 -33.22 8.85 -8.84
CA LYS A 317 -32.98 7.51 -9.39
C LYS A 317 -32.38 6.58 -8.34
N LEU A 318 -31.39 7.06 -7.59
CA LEU A 318 -30.73 6.32 -6.53
C LEU A 318 -31.71 5.89 -5.43
N LYS A 319 -32.52 6.81 -4.89
CA LYS A 319 -33.54 6.50 -3.86
C LYS A 319 -34.50 5.42 -4.34
N ARG A 320 -35.02 5.53 -5.58
CA ARG A 320 -35.87 4.50 -6.19
C ARG A 320 -35.17 3.14 -6.29
N ARG A 321 -33.87 3.13 -6.62
CA ARG A 321 -33.11 1.88 -6.70
C ARG A 321 -32.83 1.28 -5.34
N MET A 322 -32.54 2.10 -4.33
CA MET A 322 -32.40 1.68 -2.95
C MET A 322 -33.67 0.99 -2.43
N ASP A 323 -34.85 1.54 -2.70
CA ASP A 323 -36.14 0.93 -2.27
C ASP A 323 -36.41 -0.43 -2.90
N GLY A 324 -35.77 -0.73 -4.04
CA GLY A 324 -35.89 -2.01 -4.72
C GLY A 324 -34.93 -3.09 -4.21
N LEU A 325 -34.03 -2.78 -3.28
CA LEU A 325 -33.08 -3.74 -2.75
C LEU A 325 -33.75 -4.74 -1.81
N ARG A 326 -33.44 -6.02 -1.96
CA ARG A 326 -33.96 -7.08 -1.09
C ARG A 326 -32.98 -7.34 0.05
N ILE A 327 -33.46 -7.17 1.28
CA ILE A 327 -32.74 -7.47 2.52
C ILE A 327 -33.32 -8.75 3.11
N GLY A 328 -32.49 -9.71 3.50
CA GLY A 328 -33.00 -10.99 3.98
C GLY A 328 -31.94 -12.03 4.26
N ASP A 329 -32.37 -13.30 4.33
CA ASP A 329 -31.50 -14.45 4.51
C ASP A 329 -30.39 -14.47 3.44
N PRO A 330 -29.12 -14.31 3.83
CA PRO A 330 -28.01 -14.26 2.87
C PRO A 330 -27.87 -15.52 2.01
N LEU A 331 -28.42 -16.67 2.43
CA LEU A 331 -28.43 -17.90 1.62
C LEU A 331 -29.45 -17.87 0.48
N ASP A 332 -30.42 -16.96 0.50
CA ASP A 332 -31.33 -16.77 -0.64
C ASP A 332 -30.61 -16.00 -1.76
N LYS A 333 -30.53 -16.64 -2.94
CA LYS A 333 -29.88 -16.10 -4.14
C LYS A 333 -30.51 -14.79 -4.63
N CYS A 334 -31.73 -14.51 -4.18
CA CYS A 334 -32.46 -13.29 -4.45
C CYS A 334 -32.09 -12.14 -3.51
N ILE A 335 -31.30 -12.32 -2.46
CA ILE A 335 -30.96 -11.21 -1.56
C ILE A 335 -29.87 -10.33 -2.16
N ASP A 336 -30.02 -9.02 -1.98
CA ASP A 336 -29.09 -8.00 -2.45
C ASP A 336 -28.25 -7.45 -1.29
N VAL A 337 -28.84 -7.37 -0.08
CA VAL A 337 -28.17 -6.89 1.14
C VAL A 337 -28.24 -7.96 2.22
N GLY A 338 -27.06 -8.47 2.61
CA GLY A 338 -26.92 -9.47 3.66
C GLY A 338 -26.86 -8.88 5.07
N ALA A 339 -26.41 -9.69 6.02
CA ALA A 339 -26.17 -9.25 7.39
C ALA A 339 -24.80 -8.56 7.51
N VAL A 340 -24.72 -7.53 8.35
CA VAL A 340 -23.48 -6.99 8.89
C VAL A 340 -22.78 -8.07 9.72
N VAL A 341 -21.47 -8.20 9.54
CA VAL A 341 -20.67 -9.32 10.06
C VAL A 341 -20.82 -9.65 11.56
N ASP A 342 -21.10 -8.66 12.41
CA ASP A 342 -21.12 -8.85 13.87
C ASP A 342 -21.93 -7.73 14.57
N PRO A 343 -22.59 -7.99 15.72
CA PRO A 343 -23.29 -6.97 16.49
C PRO A 343 -22.44 -5.74 16.85
N VAL A 344 -21.14 -5.89 17.08
CA VAL A 344 -20.22 -4.77 17.36
C VAL A 344 -20.12 -3.82 16.18
N GLN A 345 -20.06 -4.36 14.95
CA GLN A 345 -20.03 -3.54 13.74
C GLN A 345 -21.38 -2.89 13.47
N LEU A 346 -22.50 -3.60 13.69
CA LEU A 346 -23.84 -3.03 13.60
C LEU A 346 -24.02 -1.84 14.54
N ALA A 347 -23.58 -1.98 15.80
CA ALA A 347 -23.62 -0.91 16.79
C ALA A 347 -22.74 0.29 16.40
N THR A 348 -21.57 0.02 15.79
CA THR A 348 -20.66 1.06 15.29
C THR A 348 -21.29 1.87 14.17
N ILE A 349 -21.87 1.20 13.16
CA ILE A 349 -22.58 1.85 12.05
C ILE A 349 -23.74 2.70 12.59
N THR A 350 -24.57 2.11 13.44
CA THR A 350 -25.74 2.78 14.05
C THR A 350 -25.31 4.06 14.78
N ARG A 351 -24.30 3.98 15.65
CA ARG A 351 -23.79 5.13 16.40
C ARG A 351 -23.27 6.25 15.48
N MET A 352 -22.55 5.90 14.41
CA MET A 352 -22.01 6.90 13.47
C MET A 352 -23.13 7.59 12.68
N VAL A 353 -24.12 6.83 12.21
CA VAL A 353 -25.25 7.38 11.47
C VAL A 353 -26.14 8.22 12.37
N ASP A 354 -26.44 7.78 13.59
CA ASP A 354 -27.28 8.51 14.55
C ASP A 354 -26.70 9.87 14.92
N ALA A 355 -25.36 9.96 15.03
CA ALA A 355 -24.65 11.21 15.28
C ALA A 355 -24.60 12.18 14.08
N SER A 356 -25.10 11.78 12.91
CA SER A 356 -25.10 12.63 11.71
C SER A 356 -26.13 13.76 11.77
N GLU A 357 -25.71 14.96 11.38
CA GLU A 357 -26.57 16.13 11.17
C GLU A 357 -27.13 16.23 9.73
N GLY A 358 -26.76 15.31 8.84
CA GLY A 358 -27.22 15.31 7.45
C GLY A 358 -28.66 14.82 7.27
N GLU A 359 -29.24 15.11 6.12
CA GLU A 359 -30.56 14.60 5.73
C GLU A 359 -30.45 13.11 5.38
N LYS A 360 -31.15 12.28 6.14
CA LYS A 360 -31.12 10.81 6.02
C LYS A 360 -32.29 10.33 5.16
N TYR A 361 -31.98 9.50 4.19
CA TYR A 361 -32.92 8.67 3.47
C TYR A 361 -32.60 7.20 3.76
N THR A 362 -33.59 6.46 4.24
CA THR A 362 -33.49 5.02 4.50
C THR A 362 -34.46 4.32 3.57
N ALA A 363 -33.99 3.25 2.90
CA ALA A 363 -34.85 2.47 2.00
C ALA A 363 -36.07 1.92 2.75
N ASP A 364 -37.24 1.98 2.10
CA ASP A 364 -38.51 1.49 2.65
C ASP A 364 -38.63 -0.04 2.50
N THR A 365 -37.76 -0.75 3.19
CA THR A 365 -37.62 -2.22 3.10
C THR A 365 -37.67 -2.84 4.49
N PRO A 366 -38.51 -3.89 4.73
CA PRO A 366 -38.55 -4.57 6.01
C PRO A 366 -37.20 -5.15 6.42
N LEU A 367 -36.79 -4.92 7.67
CA LEU A 367 -35.56 -5.47 8.23
C LEU A 367 -35.82 -6.81 8.93
N PRO A 368 -35.07 -7.88 8.60
CA PRO A 368 -35.10 -9.11 9.37
C PRO A 368 -34.51 -8.95 10.78
N GLN A 369 -34.74 -9.93 11.65
CA GLN A 369 -34.00 -10.04 12.92
C GLN A 369 -32.57 -10.53 12.66
N GLY A 370 -31.63 -10.15 13.52
CA GLY A 370 -30.21 -10.44 13.35
C GLY A 370 -29.41 -9.18 13.07
N CYS A 371 -28.21 -9.31 12.49
CA CYS A 371 -27.33 -8.19 12.23
C CYS A 371 -27.67 -7.45 10.92
N PHE A 372 -28.89 -6.94 10.73
CA PHE A 372 -29.27 -6.23 9.50
C PHE A 372 -29.28 -4.72 9.69
N TYR A 373 -28.77 -3.97 8.70
CA TYR A 373 -28.81 -2.52 8.66
C TYR A 373 -29.40 -2.05 7.32
N PRO A 374 -30.32 -1.08 7.30
CA PRO A 374 -31.00 -0.71 6.06
C PRO A 374 -30.09 0.15 5.16
N PRO A 375 -30.21 0.01 3.83
CA PRO A 375 -29.63 0.93 2.87
C PRO A 375 -29.92 2.39 3.21
N THR A 376 -28.86 3.16 3.45
CA THR A 376 -28.98 4.53 3.93
C THR A 376 -28.17 5.49 3.06
N LEU A 377 -28.79 6.59 2.65
CA LEU A 377 -28.16 7.72 1.98
C LEU A 377 -28.23 8.94 2.90
N ILE A 378 -27.11 9.61 3.09
CA ILE A 378 -27.01 10.85 3.88
C ILE A 378 -26.53 11.97 2.96
N THR A 379 -27.32 13.03 2.87
CA THR A 379 -27.05 14.24 2.07
C THR A 379 -26.95 15.47 2.97
N GLY A 380 -26.66 16.63 2.39
CA GLY A 380 -26.58 17.90 3.15
C GLY A 380 -25.36 18.01 4.08
N LEU A 381 -24.35 17.16 3.89
CA LEU A 381 -23.12 17.21 4.68
C LEU A 381 -22.11 18.20 4.10
N SER A 382 -21.40 18.92 4.99
CA SER A 382 -20.23 19.71 4.59
C SER A 382 -19.01 18.81 4.37
N ALA A 383 -18.01 19.31 3.61
CA ALA A 383 -16.76 18.58 3.38
C ALA A 383 -15.94 18.30 4.67
N ALA A 384 -16.20 19.06 5.73
CA ALA A 384 -15.57 18.89 7.04
C ALA A 384 -16.32 17.91 7.95
N SER A 385 -17.50 17.41 7.54
CA SER A 385 -18.25 16.43 8.32
C SER A 385 -17.41 15.17 8.58
N PRO A 386 -17.41 14.62 9.81
CA PRO A 386 -16.73 13.36 10.10
C PRO A 386 -17.12 12.23 9.15
N LEU A 387 -18.39 12.14 8.73
CA LEU A 387 -18.85 11.08 7.81
C LEU A 387 -18.33 11.25 6.37
N MET A 388 -17.86 12.45 5.98
CA MET A 388 -17.16 12.67 4.71
C MET A 388 -15.67 12.32 4.79
N GLN A 389 -15.13 12.18 5.99
CA GLN A 389 -13.69 11.99 6.25
C GLN A 389 -13.35 10.60 6.80
N GLU A 390 -14.28 9.96 7.51
CA GLU A 390 -14.09 8.69 8.21
C GLU A 390 -14.89 7.55 7.60
N GLU A 391 -14.36 6.34 7.71
CA GLU A 391 -14.97 5.14 7.18
C GLU A 391 -16.11 4.67 8.08
N ILE A 392 -17.31 4.50 7.51
CA ILE A 392 -18.50 3.98 8.21
C ILE A 392 -18.50 2.45 8.19
N PHE A 393 -18.03 1.86 7.08
CA PHE A 393 -17.91 0.42 6.85
C PHE A 393 -19.23 -0.35 7.09
N GLY A 394 -20.27 0.09 6.38
CA GLY A 394 -21.63 -0.44 6.43
C GLY A 394 -22.44 0.08 5.24
N PRO A 395 -23.74 -0.27 5.11
CA PRO A 395 -24.53 0.00 3.90
C PRO A 395 -25.03 1.45 3.85
N VAL A 396 -24.10 2.39 4.04
CA VAL A 396 -24.33 3.82 4.20
C VAL A 396 -23.50 4.61 3.19
N LEU A 397 -24.20 5.39 2.38
CA LEU A 397 -23.62 6.33 1.43
C LEU A 397 -23.72 7.75 1.97
N VAL A 398 -22.66 8.53 1.85
CA VAL A 398 -22.71 9.98 2.03
C VAL A 398 -22.54 10.68 0.70
N SER A 399 -23.25 11.78 0.49
CA SER A 399 -23.22 12.52 -0.77
C SER A 399 -23.08 14.03 -0.59
N MET A 400 -22.33 14.64 -1.50
CA MET A 400 -22.24 16.08 -1.70
C MET A 400 -22.25 16.42 -3.19
N THR A 401 -22.49 17.69 -3.50
CA THR A 401 -22.43 18.20 -4.87
C THR A 401 -21.10 18.91 -5.16
N PHE A 402 -20.80 19.10 -6.43
CA PHE A 402 -19.74 19.98 -6.92
C PHE A 402 -20.21 20.72 -8.18
N ARG A 403 -19.53 21.82 -8.54
CA ARG A 403 -19.86 22.64 -9.72
C ARG A 403 -18.94 22.39 -10.90
N THR A 404 -17.64 22.23 -10.61
CA THR A 404 -16.60 22.12 -11.64
C THR A 404 -15.76 20.86 -11.48
N PRO A 405 -15.13 20.36 -12.56
CA PRO A 405 -14.21 19.22 -12.44
C PRO A 405 -13.02 19.46 -11.51
N THR A 406 -12.55 20.70 -11.39
CA THR A 406 -11.48 21.04 -10.45
C THR A 406 -11.96 20.93 -9.00
N GLU A 407 -13.16 21.43 -8.70
CA GLU A 407 -13.77 21.27 -7.38
C GLU A 407 -14.01 19.79 -7.04
N ALA A 408 -14.43 18.96 -8.01
CA ALA A 408 -14.57 17.53 -7.81
C ALA A 408 -13.24 16.88 -7.36
N VAL A 409 -12.13 17.25 -8.00
CA VAL A 409 -10.78 16.77 -7.64
C VAL A 409 -10.38 17.25 -6.24
N ASP A 410 -10.64 18.51 -5.91
CA ASP A 410 -10.30 19.07 -4.60
C ASP A 410 -11.09 18.37 -3.48
N LEU A 411 -12.40 18.17 -3.66
CA LEU A 411 -13.25 17.44 -2.71
C LEU A 411 -12.85 15.96 -2.61
N ALA A 412 -12.58 15.31 -3.74
CA ALA A 412 -12.13 13.92 -3.78
C ALA A 412 -10.79 13.73 -3.05
N ASN A 413 -9.86 14.67 -3.19
CA ASN A 413 -8.54 14.58 -2.57
C ASN A 413 -8.50 15.09 -1.13
N ASN A 414 -9.56 15.77 -0.65
CA ASN A 414 -9.70 16.28 0.72
C ASN A 414 -10.05 15.16 1.70
N THR A 415 -9.10 14.24 1.88
CA THR A 415 -9.14 13.15 2.84
C THR A 415 -7.71 12.67 3.12
N ARG A 416 -7.48 12.09 4.30
CA ARG A 416 -6.20 11.43 4.66
C ARG A 416 -5.94 10.15 3.85
N TYR A 417 -6.98 9.59 3.23
CA TYR A 417 -6.92 8.35 2.47
C TYR A 417 -6.52 8.55 1.01
N GLY A 418 -6.27 7.44 0.33
CA GLY A 418 -5.98 7.38 -1.11
C GLY A 418 -5.95 5.94 -1.62
N LEU A 419 -7.06 5.21 -1.49
CA LEU A 419 -7.14 3.80 -1.90
C LEU A 419 -7.65 3.64 -3.33
N ALA A 420 -8.95 3.85 -3.55
CA ALA A 420 -9.59 3.77 -4.85
C ALA A 420 -10.43 5.02 -5.14
N ALA A 421 -10.80 5.22 -6.40
CA ALA A 421 -11.74 6.24 -6.83
C ALA A 421 -12.49 5.81 -8.09
N THR A 422 -13.68 6.38 -8.29
CA THR A 422 -14.52 6.11 -9.45
C THR A 422 -14.89 7.41 -10.15
N VAL A 423 -14.86 7.41 -11.48
CA VAL A 423 -15.20 8.55 -12.34
C VAL A 423 -16.23 8.13 -13.39
N TRP A 424 -17.36 8.84 -13.44
CA TRP A 424 -18.42 8.66 -14.43
C TRP A 424 -18.58 9.88 -15.32
N THR A 425 -18.36 9.70 -16.61
CA THR A 425 -18.55 10.70 -17.67
C THR A 425 -18.51 9.98 -19.03
N GLU A 426 -19.35 10.38 -19.97
CA GLU A 426 -19.29 9.87 -21.36
C GLU A 426 -18.19 10.58 -22.19
N ASN A 427 -17.54 11.61 -21.64
CA ASN A 427 -16.49 12.35 -22.31
C ASN A 427 -15.09 11.76 -22.03
N VAL A 428 -14.47 11.22 -23.08
CA VAL A 428 -13.12 10.63 -23.04
C VAL A 428 -12.05 11.59 -22.49
N ASN A 429 -12.13 12.89 -22.82
CA ASN A 429 -11.14 13.87 -22.37
C ASN A 429 -11.31 14.12 -20.87
N LEU A 430 -12.54 14.28 -20.40
CA LEU A 430 -12.83 14.54 -18.99
C LEU A 430 -12.43 13.33 -18.13
N ALA A 431 -12.77 12.12 -18.57
CA ALA A 431 -12.41 10.89 -17.87
C ALA A 431 -10.89 10.77 -17.67
N LEU A 432 -10.13 10.90 -18.76
CA LEU A 432 -8.68 10.71 -18.77
C LEU A 432 -7.91 11.92 -18.21
N ASP A 433 -8.52 13.11 -18.14
CA ASP A 433 -7.97 14.29 -17.46
C ASP A 433 -8.13 14.20 -15.93
N ILE A 434 -9.26 13.67 -15.45
CA ILE A 434 -9.56 13.59 -14.02
C ILE A 434 -8.85 12.44 -13.34
N ALA A 435 -8.82 11.24 -13.95
CA ALA A 435 -8.19 10.05 -13.37
C ALA A 435 -6.76 10.27 -12.80
N PRO A 436 -5.80 10.90 -13.51
CA PRO A 436 -4.46 11.14 -12.97
C PRO A 436 -4.43 12.19 -11.85
N LYS A 437 -5.43 13.06 -11.73
CA LYS A 437 -5.50 14.11 -10.69
C LYS A 437 -5.97 13.57 -9.34
N LEU A 438 -6.64 12.42 -9.32
CA LEU A 438 -7.11 11.77 -8.09
C LEU A 438 -5.95 11.12 -7.33
N ARG A 439 -5.88 11.34 -6.02
CA ARG A 439 -4.90 10.75 -5.12
C ARG A 439 -5.40 9.40 -4.63
N ALA A 440 -5.31 8.39 -5.50
CA ALA A 440 -5.71 7.02 -5.25
C ALA A 440 -4.74 6.06 -5.96
N GLY A 441 -4.58 4.84 -5.44
CA GLY A 441 -3.81 3.81 -6.13
C GLY A 441 -4.61 3.07 -7.20
N VAL A 442 -5.95 3.16 -7.19
CA VAL A 442 -6.81 2.63 -8.25
C VAL A 442 -7.85 3.67 -8.67
N VAL A 443 -8.09 3.80 -9.97
CA VAL A 443 -9.17 4.62 -10.52
C VAL A 443 -9.95 3.81 -11.54
N TRP A 444 -11.27 3.76 -11.41
CA TRP A 444 -12.16 3.13 -12.38
C TRP A 444 -12.93 4.20 -13.17
N ILE A 445 -12.89 4.10 -14.49
CA ILE A 445 -13.65 4.96 -15.41
C ILE A 445 -14.90 4.20 -15.87
N ASN A 446 -16.08 4.79 -15.64
CA ASN A 446 -17.40 4.24 -15.99
C ASN A 446 -17.62 2.81 -15.48
N GLY A 447 -17.13 2.55 -14.27
CA GLY A 447 -17.21 1.27 -13.57
C GLY A 447 -16.65 1.44 -12.16
N THR A 448 -16.76 0.42 -11.32
CA THR A 448 -16.25 0.43 -9.94
C THR A 448 -16.03 -0.99 -9.45
N ASN A 449 -15.22 -1.18 -8.41
CA ASN A 449 -14.94 -2.50 -7.81
C ASN A 449 -14.49 -3.56 -8.83
N MET A 450 -13.76 -3.13 -9.86
CA MET A 450 -13.20 -4.03 -10.86
C MET A 450 -11.86 -4.57 -10.36
N PHE A 451 -11.76 -5.90 -10.28
CA PHE A 451 -10.57 -6.60 -9.79
C PHE A 451 -10.12 -7.68 -10.77
N ASP A 452 -8.81 -7.83 -10.92
CA ASP A 452 -8.21 -8.99 -11.55
C ASP A 452 -6.85 -9.27 -10.91
N ALA A 453 -6.44 -10.53 -10.87
CA ALA A 453 -5.15 -10.92 -10.31
C ALA A 453 -3.95 -10.31 -11.03
N ALA A 454 -4.09 -9.83 -12.28
CA ALA A 454 -3.05 -9.15 -13.03
C ALA A 454 -2.94 -7.64 -12.73
N ALA A 455 -3.97 -7.04 -12.15
CA ALA A 455 -4.06 -5.60 -11.91
C ALA A 455 -3.68 -5.29 -10.46
N GLY A 456 -2.57 -4.56 -10.28
CA GLY A 456 -2.11 -4.17 -8.94
C GLY A 456 -3.12 -3.26 -8.23
N PHE A 457 -3.49 -3.61 -7.01
CA PHE A 457 -4.35 -2.82 -6.12
C PHE A 457 -3.54 -2.39 -4.89
N GLY A 458 -3.72 -1.15 -4.43
CA GLY A 458 -3.27 -0.76 -3.10
C GLY A 458 -3.28 0.73 -2.85
N GLY A 459 -3.03 1.14 -1.60
CA GLY A 459 -3.18 2.53 -1.15
C GLY A 459 -1.97 3.45 -1.36
N VAL A 460 -2.24 4.76 -1.23
CA VAL A 460 -1.29 5.82 -0.92
C VAL A 460 -1.77 6.60 0.32
N ARG A 461 -0.93 7.48 0.89
CA ARG A 461 -1.23 8.24 2.11
C ARG A 461 -1.57 7.31 3.28
N GLU A 462 -2.60 7.60 4.07
CA GLU A 462 -3.00 6.77 5.21
C GLU A 462 -3.81 5.51 4.83
N SER A 463 -4.04 5.28 3.53
CA SER A 463 -4.53 3.98 3.02
C SER A 463 -3.42 2.94 2.92
N GLY A 464 -2.18 3.29 3.29
CA GLY A 464 -1.06 2.36 3.39
C GLY A 464 -0.14 2.39 2.18
N PHE A 465 0.60 1.30 1.97
CA PHE A 465 1.63 1.20 0.95
C PHE A 465 1.93 -0.26 0.58
N GLY A 466 2.46 -0.43 -0.63
CA GLY A 466 2.59 -1.71 -1.31
C GLY A 466 1.46 -1.91 -2.31
N ARG A 467 1.53 -3.00 -3.07
CA ARG A 467 0.48 -3.39 -4.01
C ARG A 467 0.25 -4.88 -3.89
N GLU A 468 -0.96 -5.32 -4.20
CA GLU A 468 -1.38 -6.71 -4.27
C GLU A 468 -1.90 -7.01 -5.68
N GLY A 469 -1.56 -8.18 -6.22
CA GLY A 469 -1.81 -8.52 -7.62
C GLY A 469 -0.74 -8.02 -8.60
N GLY A 470 -0.70 -8.63 -9.77
CA GLY A 470 0.24 -8.31 -10.84
C GLY A 470 1.70 -8.65 -10.52
N TRP A 471 2.58 -8.15 -11.37
CA TRP A 471 4.04 -8.21 -11.15
C TRP A 471 4.47 -7.27 -10.01
N GLU A 472 3.71 -6.19 -9.86
CA GLU A 472 3.85 -5.16 -8.85
C GLU A 472 3.73 -5.76 -7.45
N GLY A 473 2.69 -6.56 -7.20
CA GLY A 473 2.50 -7.24 -5.92
C GLY A 473 3.50 -8.36 -5.66
N LEU A 474 3.92 -9.09 -6.71
CA LEU A 474 4.95 -10.12 -6.57
C LEU A 474 6.29 -9.57 -6.05
N HIS A 475 6.66 -8.36 -6.49
CA HIS A 475 7.88 -7.70 -6.04
C HIS A 475 7.94 -7.49 -4.53
N ALA A 476 6.80 -7.27 -3.86
CA ALA A 476 6.74 -7.07 -2.42
C ALA A 476 7.06 -8.33 -1.60
N TYR A 477 7.18 -9.49 -2.26
CA TYR A 477 7.51 -10.80 -1.70
C TYR A 477 8.91 -11.29 -2.04
N LEU A 478 9.73 -10.43 -2.63
CA LEU A 478 11.07 -10.72 -3.10
C LEU A 478 12.09 -9.71 -2.54
N ARG A 479 13.36 -10.11 -2.48
CA ARG A 479 14.50 -9.25 -2.15
C ARG A 479 15.65 -9.48 -3.12
N PRO A 480 16.61 -8.53 -3.23
CA PRO A 480 17.85 -8.77 -3.98
C PRO A 480 18.59 -10.01 -3.46
N LYS A 481 19.17 -10.78 -4.38
CA LYS A 481 20.04 -11.91 -4.06
C LYS A 481 21.30 -11.48 -3.33
N GLY A 482 21.78 -12.36 -2.45
CA GLY A 482 23.03 -12.17 -1.71
C GLY A 482 22.85 -11.52 -0.35
N LYS A 483 23.97 -11.33 0.36
CA LYS A 483 23.99 -10.73 1.69
C LYS A 483 24.75 -9.42 1.64
N ALA A 484 24.10 -8.32 2.04
CA ALA A 484 24.76 -7.04 2.21
C ALA A 484 25.68 -7.06 3.45
N ALA A 485 26.86 -6.46 3.32
CA ALA A 485 27.81 -6.32 4.43
C ALA A 485 27.23 -5.39 5.53
N ALA A 486 27.74 -5.49 6.75
CA ALA A 486 27.41 -4.52 7.79
C ALA A 486 27.98 -3.15 7.43
N LEU A 487 27.20 -2.09 7.64
CA LEU A 487 27.65 -0.71 7.47
C LEU A 487 28.75 -0.41 8.49
N LYS A 488 29.90 0.07 8.02
CA LYS A 488 30.98 0.54 8.88
C LYS A 488 30.73 2.01 9.19
N PRO A 489 30.62 2.42 10.47
CA PRO A 489 30.43 3.82 10.82
C PRO A 489 31.57 4.67 10.26
N VAL A 490 31.22 5.72 9.53
CA VAL A 490 32.14 6.75 9.06
C VAL A 490 32.03 7.92 10.03
N THR A 491 33.14 8.31 10.64
CA THR A 491 33.16 9.38 11.63
C THR A 491 33.74 10.65 11.03
N ALA A 492 33.15 11.79 11.42
CA ALA A 492 33.71 13.09 11.09
C ALA A 492 35.12 13.21 11.68
N ILE A 493 36.02 13.87 10.95
CA ILE A 493 37.40 14.06 11.41
C ILE A 493 37.40 15.04 12.58
N PRO A 494 37.94 14.66 13.75
CA PRO A 494 37.89 15.50 14.94
C PRO A 494 38.73 16.75 14.77
N ALA A 495 38.37 17.80 15.51
CA ALA A 495 39.19 19.00 15.59
C ALA A 495 40.59 18.66 16.14
N PRO A 496 41.67 19.21 15.55
CA PRO A 496 43.01 19.05 16.10
C PRO A 496 43.11 19.73 17.47
N LYS A 497 44.05 19.26 18.31
CA LYS A 497 44.31 19.86 19.65
C LYS A 497 44.67 21.36 19.58
N SER A 498 45.26 21.80 18.47
CA SER A 498 45.54 23.20 18.16
C SER A 498 44.99 23.51 16.77
N ALA A 499 43.78 24.06 16.70
CA ALA A 499 43.17 24.49 15.44
C ALA A 499 43.80 25.82 14.99
N LEU A 500 44.61 25.78 13.94
CA LEU A 500 45.08 26.98 13.26
C LEU A 500 44.01 27.41 12.25
N VAL A 501 43.37 28.55 12.51
CA VAL A 501 42.48 29.20 11.53
C VAL A 501 43.34 30.14 10.70
N GLU A 502 43.74 29.70 9.50
CA GLU A 502 44.44 30.54 8.53
C GLU A 502 43.48 30.98 7.42
N GLY A 503 43.38 32.29 7.16
CA GLY A 503 42.61 32.85 6.04
C GLY A 503 41.17 33.26 6.35
N LEU A 504 40.33 33.32 5.31
CA LEU A 504 38.94 33.80 5.36
C LEU A 504 37.97 32.73 5.91
N ASP A 505 36.91 33.17 6.56
CA ASP A 505 35.79 32.32 6.96
C ASP A 505 35.08 31.74 5.73
N ARG A 506 35.16 30.43 5.57
CA ARG A 506 34.51 29.64 4.51
C ARG A 506 33.35 28.84 5.11
N THR A 507 32.32 29.54 5.57
CA THR A 507 31.10 28.92 6.11
C THR A 507 30.09 28.69 4.99
N ALA A 508 29.90 27.42 4.63
CA ALA A 508 28.85 26.99 3.73
C ALA A 508 27.47 27.11 4.39
N LYS A 509 26.47 27.40 3.56
CA LYS A 509 25.05 27.56 3.94
C LYS A 509 24.28 26.26 3.69
N LEU A 510 22.96 26.29 3.89
CA LEU A 510 22.02 25.29 3.38
C LEU A 510 21.60 25.67 1.94
N PHE A 511 20.95 24.76 1.21
CA PHE A 511 20.35 25.06 -0.10
C PHE A 511 18.85 24.78 -0.05
N ILE A 512 18.01 25.83 -0.02
CA ILE A 512 16.57 25.70 0.16
C ILE A 512 15.85 26.63 -0.82
N GLY A 513 14.92 26.09 -1.60
CA GLY A 513 14.14 26.89 -2.54
C GLY A 513 14.97 27.53 -3.64
N GLY A 514 16.00 26.82 -4.15
CA GLY A 514 16.85 27.30 -5.25
C GLY A 514 17.81 28.43 -4.87
N LYS A 515 18.10 28.61 -3.58
CA LYS A 515 19.06 29.59 -3.08
C LYS A 515 19.77 29.10 -1.83
N GLN A 516 20.93 29.67 -1.55
CA GLN A 516 21.62 29.42 -0.30
C GLN A 516 20.93 30.13 0.88
N ALA A 517 20.71 29.41 1.98
CA ALA A 517 20.02 29.89 3.18
C ALA A 517 20.86 29.67 4.44
N ARG A 518 20.90 30.66 5.35
CA ARG A 518 21.56 30.48 6.66
C ARG A 518 20.77 29.44 7.47
N PRO A 519 21.43 28.56 8.24
CA PRO A 519 20.73 27.69 9.18
C PRO A 519 19.94 28.55 10.17
N ASP A 520 18.69 28.20 10.42
CA ASP A 520 17.81 28.97 11.31
C ASP A 520 18.40 29.09 12.73
N GLY A 521 19.03 28.03 13.23
CA GLY A 521 19.70 28.03 14.53
C GLY A 521 20.96 28.88 14.61
N GLY A 522 21.49 29.37 13.47
CA GLY A 522 22.70 30.17 13.39
C GLY A 522 24.02 29.44 13.65
N TYR A 523 23.97 28.17 14.04
CA TYR A 523 25.17 27.36 14.32
C TYR A 523 25.83 26.81 13.07
N SER A 524 27.15 26.65 13.15
CA SER A 524 27.95 25.99 12.13
C SER A 524 28.96 25.03 12.76
N LYS A 525 29.34 23.98 12.03
CA LYS A 525 30.33 22.98 12.44
C LYS A 525 31.56 23.04 11.55
N ALA A 526 32.74 23.02 12.16
CA ALA A 526 34.02 22.97 11.45
C ALA A 526 34.24 21.59 10.81
N VAL A 527 34.79 21.58 9.61
CA VAL A 527 35.16 20.36 8.85
C VAL A 527 36.66 20.34 8.65
N TYR A 528 37.30 19.25 9.04
CA TYR A 528 38.76 19.10 9.01
C TYR A 528 39.18 18.03 8.00
N SER A 529 40.37 18.20 7.43
CA SER A 529 41.04 17.15 6.65
C SER A 529 41.65 16.07 7.55
N PRO A 530 42.00 14.88 7.03
CA PRO A 530 42.69 13.84 7.80
C PRO A 530 44.04 14.26 8.41
N ARG A 531 44.61 15.37 7.93
CA ARG A 531 45.85 15.96 8.46
C ARG A 531 45.59 17.12 9.44
N GLY A 532 44.34 17.35 9.83
CA GLY A 532 43.95 18.37 10.81
C GLY A 532 43.78 19.78 10.25
N ALA A 533 43.97 20.01 8.94
CA ALA A 533 43.73 21.33 8.34
C ALA A 533 42.23 21.66 8.27
N LEU A 534 41.84 22.89 8.63
CA LEU A 534 40.46 23.37 8.54
C LEU A 534 40.06 23.58 7.07
N LEU A 535 39.08 22.82 6.60
CA LEU A 535 38.58 22.89 5.22
C LEU A 535 37.49 23.95 5.04
N GLY A 536 36.72 24.20 6.09
CA GLY A 536 35.61 25.16 6.12
C GLY A 536 34.64 24.84 7.25
N HIS A 537 33.49 25.53 7.26
CA HIS A 537 32.37 25.22 8.13
C HIS A 537 31.12 24.88 7.31
N ILE A 538 30.20 24.14 7.92
CA ILE A 538 28.86 23.89 7.37
C ILE A 538 27.80 24.39 8.34
N GLY A 539 26.68 24.89 7.83
CA GLY A 539 25.51 25.21 8.65
C GLY A 539 24.92 23.96 9.31
N LEU A 540 24.49 24.07 10.56
CA LEU A 540 23.77 23.00 11.25
C LEU A 540 22.27 23.25 11.13
N GLY A 541 21.64 22.53 10.21
CA GLY A 541 20.20 22.58 10.00
C GLY A 541 19.44 22.03 11.20
N ASN A 542 18.24 22.56 11.42
CA ASN A 542 17.34 22.14 12.49
C ASN A 542 15.93 21.80 11.95
N ARG A 543 14.98 21.52 12.84
CA ARG A 543 13.58 21.24 12.47
C ARG A 543 12.91 22.36 11.65
N LYS A 544 13.25 23.63 11.87
CA LYS A 544 12.71 24.75 11.10
C LYS A 544 13.30 24.80 9.69
N ASP A 545 14.58 24.48 9.52
CA ASP A 545 15.17 24.35 8.19
C ASP A 545 14.53 23.20 7.40
N ILE A 546 14.23 22.08 8.05
CA ILE A 546 13.45 20.98 7.46
C ILE A 546 12.07 21.46 7.02
N ARG A 547 11.34 22.21 7.87
CA ARG A 547 10.04 22.78 7.50
C ARG A 547 10.15 23.67 6.25
N ASN A 548 11.10 24.60 6.25
CA ASN A 548 11.30 25.51 5.12
C ASN A 548 11.64 24.73 3.83
N ALA A 549 12.42 23.65 3.93
CA ALA A 549 12.74 22.79 2.80
C ALA A 549 11.51 22.03 2.27
N VAL A 550 10.63 21.53 3.15
CA VAL A 550 9.37 20.89 2.75
C VAL A 550 8.40 21.89 2.13
N GLU A 551 8.28 23.10 2.69
CA GLU A 551 7.49 24.19 2.09
C GLU A 551 7.99 24.53 0.68
N ALA A 552 9.32 24.62 0.49
CA ALA A 552 9.92 24.85 -0.81
C ALA A 552 9.67 23.68 -1.79
N ALA A 553 9.74 22.43 -1.31
CA ALA A 553 9.45 21.24 -2.11
C ALA A 553 8.00 21.24 -2.62
N HIS A 554 7.02 21.57 -1.78
CA HIS A 554 5.61 21.71 -2.20
C HIS A 554 5.36 22.91 -3.10
N ALA A 555 6.08 24.03 -2.89
CA ALA A 555 6.02 25.17 -3.79
C ALA A 555 6.47 24.80 -5.22
N ALA A 556 7.36 23.81 -5.36
CA ALA A 556 7.82 23.26 -6.63
C ALA A 556 6.85 22.24 -7.28
N LYS A 557 5.55 22.27 -6.94
CA LYS A 557 4.50 21.37 -7.48
C LYS A 557 4.42 21.28 -9.01
N GLY A 558 4.97 22.26 -9.73
CA GLY A 558 5.08 22.22 -11.20
C GLY A 558 5.99 21.11 -11.71
N TRP A 559 6.97 20.67 -10.91
CA TRP A 559 7.96 19.66 -11.30
C TRP A 559 7.34 18.28 -11.58
N GLY A 560 6.44 17.82 -10.72
CA GLY A 560 5.72 16.56 -10.93
C GLY A 560 4.81 16.56 -12.16
N ARG A 561 4.47 17.75 -12.68
CA ARG A 561 3.69 17.95 -13.93
C ARG A 561 4.56 18.25 -15.14
N ALA A 562 5.85 18.53 -14.96
CA ALA A 562 6.76 18.76 -16.07
C ALA A 562 6.86 17.49 -16.92
N SER A 563 7.06 17.64 -18.23
CA SER A 563 7.25 16.49 -19.10
C SER A 563 8.49 15.70 -18.68
N ALA A 564 8.44 14.39 -18.85
CA ALA A 564 9.57 13.51 -18.59
C ALA A 564 10.82 13.92 -19.36
N HIS A 565 10.65 14.38 -20.61
CA HIS A 565 11.71 14.95 -21.43
C HIS A 565 12.37 16.19 -20.79
N ASN A 566 11.58 17.12 -20.25
CA ASN A 566 12.12 18.29 -19.57
C ASN A 566 12.96 17.89 -18.34
N ARG A 567 12.48 16.90 -17.57
CA ARG A 567 13.25 16.38 -16.43
C ARG A 567 14.56 15.72 -16.87
N ALA A 568 14.55 15.01 -18.00
CA ALA A 568 15.75 14.43 -18.59
C ALA A 568 16.78 15.51 -18.95
N GLN A 569 16.36 16.60 -19.61
CA GLN A 569 17.25 17.72 -19.98
C GLN A 569 17.92 18.34 -18.75
N ILE A 570 17.16 18.63 -17.69
CA ILE A 570 17.72 19.17 -16.45
C ILE A 570 18.76 18.21 -15.85
N LEU A 571 18.50 16.90 -15.83
CA LEU A 571 19.47 15.91 -15.34
C LEU A 571 20.73 15.84 -16.22
N PHE A 572 20.61 15.98 -17.54
CA PHE A 572 21.76 16.09 -18.44
C PHE A 572 22.58 17.36 -18.14
N TYR A 573 21.94 18.51 -17.92
CA TYR A 573 22.65 19.74 -17.53
C TYR A 573 23.38 19.58 -16.19
N ILE A 574 22.78 18.90 -15.20
CA ILE A 574 23.46 18.59 -13.93
C ILE A 574 24.68 17.71 -14.19
N ALA A 575 24.58 16.71 -15.06
CA ALA A 575 25.71 15.85 -15.44
C ALA A 575 26.82 16.64 -16.15
N GLU A 576 26.47 17.48 -17.11
CA GLU A 576 27.41 18.33 -17.86
C GLU A 576 28.13 19.32 -16.94
N ASN A 577 27.38 20.01 -16.07
CA ASN A 577 27.93 21.00 -15.15
C ASN A 577 28.77 20.35 -14.04
N LEU A 578 28.42 19.14 -13.58
CA LEU A 578 29.28 18.37 -12.68
C LEU A 578 30.57 17.93 -13.40
N SER A 579 30.46 17.49 -14.65
CA SER A 579 31.62 17.09 -15.48
C SER A 579 32.58 18.25 -15.69
N ALA A 580 32.07 19.46 -15.96
CA ALA A 580 32.87 20.67 -16.12
C ALA A 580 33.68 21.04 -14.86
N ARG A 581 33.26 20.57 -13.68
CA ARG A 581 33.92 20.80 -12.38
C ARG A 581 34.52 19.52 -11.79
N ALA A 582 34.68 18.45 -12.56
CA ALA A 582 35.01 17.12 -12.03
C ALA A 582 36.29 17.11 -11.17
N ASP A 583 37.36 17.76 -11.64
CA ASP A 583 38.63 17.85 -10.90
C ASP A 583 38.50 18.59 -9.57
N GLU A 584 37.64 19.62 -9.52
CA GLU A 584 37.35 20.39 -8.30
C GLU A 584 36.66 19.50 -7.25
N PHE A 585 35.62 18.76 -7.65
CA PHE A 585 34.93 17.82 -6.76
C PHE A 585 35.85 16.67 -6.32
N ALA A 586 36.70 16.15 -7.21
CA ALA A 586 37.64 15.10 -6.88
C ALA A 586 38.67 15.58 -5.85
N ALA A 587 39.15 16.82 -5.98
CA ALA A 587 40.04 17.45 -5.01
C ALA A 587 39.32 17.71 -3.67
N ARG A 588 38.06 18.14 -3.69
CA ARG A 588 37.23 18.35 -2.49
C ARG A 588 36.99 17.07 -1.70
N ILE A 589 36.64 15.98 -2.38
CA ILE A 589 36.48 14.66 -1.76
C ILE A 589 37.80 14.24 -1.12
N LYS A 590 38.91 14.30 -1.88
CA LYS A 590 40.24 13.96 -1.38
C LYS A 590 40.66 14.78 -0.15
N ALA A 591 40.33 16.06 -0.12
CA ALA A 591 40.62 16.93 1.01
C ALA A 591 39.90 16.48 2.30
N GLN A 592 38.64 16.03 2.18
CA GLN A 592 37.81 15.61 3.30
C GLN A 592 38.07 14.17 3.74
N THR A 593 38.26 13.24 2.80
CA THR A 593 38.35 11.79 3.09
C THR A 593 39.79 11.29 3.15
N GLY A 594 40.74 11.98 2.50
CA GLY A 594 42.11 11.53 2.29
C GLY A 594 42.30 10.54 1.14
N THR A 595 41.22 10.12 0.47
CA THR A 595 41.24 9.16 -0.65
C THR A 595 41.04 9.85 -2.00
N SER A 596 41.40 9.22 -3.11
CA SER A 596 41.17 9.83 -4.43
C SER A 596 39.66 9.92 -4.73
N GLY A 597 39.17 11.12 -5.06
CA GLY A 597 37.76 11.35 -5.39
C GLY A 597 37.39 11.10 -6.87
N ALA A 598 38.37 10.93 -7.77
CA ALA A 598 38.12 10.90 -9.21
C ALA A 598 37.12 9.81 -9.64
N SER A 599 37.26 8.60 -9.11
CA SER A 599 36.35 7.50 -9.40
C SER A 599 34.95 7.71 -8.82
N GLU A 600 34.81 8.45 -7.72
CA GLU A 600 33.50 8.77 -7.14
C GLU A 600 32.77 9.82 -7.99
N VAL A 601 33.49 10.84 -8.45
CA VAL A 601 32.95 11.89 -9.33
C VAL A 601 32.52 11.31 -10.66
N GLU A 602 33.36 10.48 -11.29
CA GLU A 602 33.02 9.83 -12.57
C GLU A 602 31.76 8.97 -12.43
N ALA A 603 31.65 8.19 -11.35
CA ALA A 603 30.45 7.42 -11.08
C ALA A 603 29.23 8.32 -10.85
N ALA A 604 29.37 9.44 -10.14
CA ALA A 604 28.26 10.38 -9.91
C ALA A 604 27.75 11.00 -11.22
N ILE A 605 28.65 11.37 -12.12
CA ILE A 605 28.33 11.84 -13.47
C ILE A 605 27.58 10.75 -14.25
N ALA A 606 28.12 9.52 -14.25
CA ALA A 606 27.47 8.37 -14.89
C ALA A 606 26.07 8.10 -14.32
N ARG A 607 25.85 8.24 -13.00
CA ARG A 607 24.51 8.12 -12.39
C ARG A 607 23.54 9.18 -12.88
N LEU A 608 23.97 10.44 -13.03
CA LEU A 608 23.12 11.50 -13.57
C LEU A 608 22.72 11.20 -15.01
N PHE A 609 23.66 10.76 -15.86
CA PHE A 609 23.37 10.33 -17.22
C PHE A 609 22.38 9.15 -17.25
N THR A 610 22.56 8.14 -16.39
CA THR A 610 21.62 7.02 -16.33
C THR A 610 20.22 7.47 -15.96
N TYR A 611 20.06 8.29 -14.92
CA TYR A 611 18.72 8.69 -14.49
C TYR A 611 18.10 9.76 -15.39
N ALA A 612 18.91 10.56 -16.08
CA ALA A 612 18.46 11.36 -17.23
C ALA A 612 17.87 10.45 -18.31
N ALA A 613 18.54 9.34 -18.64
CA ALA A 613 18.05 8.37 -19.61
C ALA A 613 16.76 7.68 -19.17
N TRP A 614 16.59 7.38 -17.87
CA TRP A 614 15.38 6.75 -17.32
C TRP A 614 14.19 7.69 -17.18
N ALA A 615 14.41 9.01 -17.11
CA ALA A 615 13.37 9.99 -16.80
C ALA A 615 12.11 9.85 -17.67
N ASP A 616 12.26 9.46 -18.94
CA ASP A 616 11.21 9.26 -19.93
C ASP A 616 11.14 7.82 -20.50
N LYS A 617 11.72 6.83 -19.81
CA LYS A 617 11.78 5.42 -20.24
C LYS A 617 11.33 4.42 -19.17
N PHE A 618 10.76 4.91 -18.07
CA PHE A 618 10.23 4.07 -17.01
C PHE A 618 8.72 3.86 -17.18
N ASP A 619 8.38 3.12 -18.24
CA ASP A 619 7.00 2.93 -18.68
C ASP A 619 6.14 2.21 -17.65
N GLY A 620 4.86 2.58 -17.62
CA GLY A 620 3.82 1.79 -16.97
C GLY A 620 3.53 0.49 -17.73
N ALA A 621 2.54 -0.27 -17.28
CA ALA A 621 2.15 -1.53 -17.90
C ALA A 621 0.64 -1.58 -18.19
N VAL A 622 0.28 -1.97 -19.40
CA VAL A 622 -1.11 -2.32 -19.75
C VAL A 622 -1.36 -3.77 -19.31
N LYS A 623 -2.43 -3.99 -18.55
CA LYS A 623 -2.85 -5.32 -18.10
C LYS A 623 -4.06 -5.77 -18.91
N SER A 624 -3.92 -6.91 -19.56
CA SER A 624 -5.05 -7.65 -20.13
C SER A 624 -5.83 -8.31 -19.00
N VAL A 625 -7.10 -7.98 -18.90
CA VAL A 625 -8.01 -8.41 -17.85
C VAL A 625 -9.19 -9.14 -18.48
N PRO A 626 -9.79 -10.15 -17.82
CA PRO A 626 -10.89 -10.95 -18.39
C PRO A 626 -12.26 -10.24 -18.33
N ILE A 627 -12.26 -8.92 -18.19
CA ILE A 627 -13.44 -8.07 -18.15
C ILE A 627 -13.28 -6.95 -19.18
N ARG A 628 -14.39 -6.40 -19.68
CA ARG A 628 -14.36 -5.38 -20.74
C ARG A 628 -13.47 -4.20 -20.34
N GLY A 629 -12.43 -3.94 -21.12
CA GLY A 629 -11.46 -2.88 -20.88
C GLY A 629 -10.05 -3.38 -20.63
N VAL A 630 -9.18 -2.46 -20.18
CA VAL A 630 -7.81 -2.76 -19.76
C VAL A 630 -7.50 -2.01 -18.46
N ALA A 631 -6.57 -2.53 -17.68
CA ALA A 631 -6.06 -1.84 -16.49
C ALA A 631 -4.66 -1.27 -16.79
N LEU A 632 -4.52 0.05 -16.74
CA LEU A 632 -3.28 0.77 -17.00
C LEU A 632 -2.55 0.97 -15.66
N ALA A 633 -1.54 0.16 -15.36
CA ALA A 633 -0.69 0.31 -14.19
C ALA A 633 0.38 1.39 -14.47
N MET A 634 0.06 2.64 -14.16
CA MET A 634 0.89 3.82 -14.41
C MET A 634 1.86 4.07 -13.27
N ASN A 635 3.09 4.47 -13.60
CA ASN A 635 4.06 4.95 -12.62
C ASN A 635 3.85 6.46 -12.40
N GLU A 636 3.58 6.85 -11.16
CA GLU A 636 3.45 8.26 -10.75
C GLU A 636 4.51 8.62 -9.71
N ALA A 637 4.87 9.90 -9.61
CA ALA A 637 5.75 10.38 -8.56
C ALA A 637 5.12 10.13 -7.17
N CYS A 638 5.93 9.78 -6.17
CA CYS A 638 5.49 9.74 -4.77
C CYS A 638 5.07 11.12 -4.26
N GLY A 639 5.82 12.17 -4.64
CA GLY A 639 5.63 13.54 -4.17
C GLY A 639 6.91 14.12 -3.58
N VAL A 640 6.91 14.43 -2.28
CA VAL A 640 8.10 14.89 -1.54
C VAL A 640 8.84 13.70 -0.94
N ILE A 641 10.08 13.49 -1.37
CA ILE A 641 10.98 12.46 -0.85
C ILE A 641 12.04 13.12 0.03
N ALA A 642 12.03 12.80 1.31
CA ALA A 642 13.14 13.13 2.20
C ALA A 642 14.20 12.01 2.20
N ALA A 643 15.47 12.35 2.33
CA ALA A 643 16.50 11.31 2.43
C ALA A 643 17.69 11.71 3.32
N LEU A 644 18.19 10.72 4.07
CA LEU A 644 19.50 10.78 4.74
C LEU A 644 20.50 10.00 3.89
N CYS A 645 21.43 10.73 3.27
CA CYS A 645 22.44 10.19 2.36
C CYS A 645 23.54 9.44 3.12
N PRO A 646 24.24 8.49 2.49
CA PRO A 646 25.32 7.74 3.14
C PRO A 646 26.53 8.63 3.46
N ASP A 647 27.29 8.24 4.49
CA ASP A 647 28.55 8.94 4.83
C ASP A 647 29.75 8.46 4.01
N GLU A 648 29.74 7.21 3.54
CA GLU A 648 30.86 6.57 2.84
C GLU A 648 31.09 7.07 1.40
N ALA A 649 30.13 7.79 0.82
CA ALA A 649 30.15 8.29 -0.55
C ALA A 649 29.55 9.72 -0.61
N PRO A 650 30.29 10.75 -0.19
CA PRO A 650 29.75 12.08 0.08
C PRO A 650 29.13 12.80 -1.12
N LEU A 651 29.61 12.52 -2.34
CA LEU A 651 29.02 13.04 -3.58
C LEU A 651 28.16 11.96 -4.26
N LEU A 652 28.72 10.78 -4.48
CA LEU A 652 28.04 9.73 -5.24
C LEU A 652 26.77 9.24 -4.54
N GLY A 653 26.79 9.14 -3.21
CA GLY A 653 25.61 8.78 -2.42
C GLY A 653 24.49 9.83 -2.50
N LEU A 654 24.84 11.12 -2.40
CA LEU A 654 23.89 12.23 -2.61
C LEU A 654 23.24 12.15 -3.99
N VAL A 655 24.06 12.02 -5.04
CA VAL A 655 23.59 11.98 -6.42
C VAL A 655 22.76 10.73 -6.70
N SER A 656 23.18 9.57 -6.20
CA SER A 656 22.47 8.29 -6.38
C SER A 656 21.09 8.28 -5.71
N VAL A 657 20.88 9.10 -4.69
CA VAL A 657 19.58 9.29 -4.03
C VAL A 657 18.75 10.36 -4.75
N MET A 658 19.36 11.50 -5.08
CA MET A 658 18.69 12.64 -5.69
C MET A 658 18.20 12.35 -7.12
N ALA A 659 19.09 11.87 -7.98
CA ALA A 659 18.85 11.76 -9.41
C ALA A 659 17.63 10.87 -9.77
N PRO A 660 17.45 9.65 -9.22
CA PRO A 660 16.27 8.85 -9.52
C PRO A 660 14.98 9.50 -9.02
N ALA A 661 15.02 10.16 -7.86
CA ALA A 661 13.85 10.80 -7.29
C ALA A 661 13.34 11.92 -8.21
N ILE A 662 14.22 12.84 -8.63
CA ILE A 662 13.81 13.95 -9.50
C ILE A 662 13.54 13.50 -10.94
N ALA A 663 14.19 12.44 -11.43
CA ALA A 663 13.89 11.84 -12.74
C ALA A 663 12.42 11.39 -12.83
N MET A 664 11.90 10.80 -11.74
CA MET A 664 10.52 10.34 -11.64
C MET A 664 9.53 11.44 -11.26
N GLY A 665 9.95 12.71 -11.21
CA GLY A 665 9.08 13.86 -10.95
C GLY A 665 8.86 14.19 -9.47
N ASN A 666 9.65 13.60 -8.56
CA ASN A 666 9.60 13.94 -7.14
C ASN A 666 10.39 15.21 -6.85
N THR A 667 10.08 15.84 -5.72
CA THR A 667 10.90 16.89 -5.11
C THR A 667 11.60 16.31 -3.88
N CYS A 668 12.75 16.86 -3.51
CA CYS A 668 13.64 16.24 -2.52
C CYS A 668 14.04 17.18 -1.38
N VAL A 669 14.10 16.62 -0.18
CA VAL A 669 14.77 17.20 0.99
C VAL A 669 15.88 16.25 1.44
N LEU A 670 17.12 16.60 1.14
CA LEU A 670 18.29 15.74 1.32
C LEU A 670 19.13 16.22 2.50
N VAL A 671 19.48 15.30 3.38
CA VAL A 671 20.52 15.48 4.39
C VAL A 671 21.77 14.76 3.86
N PRO A 672 22.81 15.49 3.44
CA PRO A 672 24.02 14.90 2.87
C PRO A 672 24.86 14.23 3.98
N SER A 673 25.98 13.60 3.61
CA SER A 673 26.93 13.05 4.58
C SER A 673 27.22 14.03 5.73
N GLN A 674 26.98 13.60 6.96
CA GLN A 674 27.33 14.33 8.18
C GLN A 674 28.84 14.31 8.46
N ALA A 675 29.56 13.33 7.92
CA ALA A 675 31.02 13.22 8.05
C ALA A 675 31.77 14.12 7.06
N PHE A 676 31.32 14.15 5.79
CA PHE A 676 32.00 14.83 4.69
C PHE A 676 31.04 15.71 3.85
N PRO A 677 30.42 16.74 4.44
CA PRO A 677 29.32 17.49 3.83
C PRO A 677 29.74 18.47 2.71
N LEU A 678 31.01 18.86 2.62
CA LEU A 678 31.41 19.98 1.75
C LEU A 678 31.28 19.66 0.25
N SER A 679 31.30 18.39 -0.13
CA SER A 679 31.05 18.01 -1.53
C SER A 679 29.61 18.31 -1.93
N ALA A 680 28.66 18.12 -1.01
CA ALA A 680 27.26 18.49 -1.25
C ALA A 680 27.07 20.01 -1.29
N THR A 681 27.84 20.78 -0.52
CA THR A 681 27.75 22.26 -0.57
C THR A 681 28.35 22.85 -1.85
N ASP A 682 29.42 22.26 -2.38
CA ASP A 682 29.99 22.66 -3.67
C ASP A 682 29.02 22.34 -4.84
N PHE A 683 28.16 21.33 -4.65
CA PHE A 683 27.12 20.92 -5.59
C PHE A 683 25.97 21.93 -5.74
N TYR A 684 25.79 22.87 -4.81
CA TYR A 684 24.74 23.89 -4.91
C TYR A 684 24.86 24.71 -6.20
N GLN A 685 26.09 25.10 -6.55
CA GLN A 685 26.34 25.86 -7.78
C GLN A 685 26.07 25.01 -9.03
N VAL A 686 26.29 23.69 -8.99
CA VAL A 686 25.95 22.81 -10.11
C VAL A 686 24.43 22.82 -10.31
N LEU A 687 23.65 22.71 -9.23
CA LEU A 687 22.18 22.79 -9.30
C LEU A 687 21.69 24.13 -9.84
N GLU A 688 22.27 25.25 -9.35
CA GLU A 688 21.95 26.60 -9.82
C GLU A 688 22.28 26.80 -11.31
N THR A 689 23.43 26.30 -11.76
CA THR A 689 23.90 26.44 -13.16
C THR A 689 23.14 25.54 -14.13
N SER A 690 22.44 24.52 -13.61
CA SER A 690 21.69 23.55 -14.41
C SER A 690 20.21 23.91 -14.57
N ASP A 691 19.84 25.15 -14.24
CA ASP A 691 18.47 25.67 -14.29
C ASP A 691 17.45 24.79 -13.54
N LEU A 692 17.89 24.12 -12.46
CA LEU A 692 17.00 23.32 -11.64
C LEU A 692 15.93 24.24 -11.01
N PRO A 693 14.62 23.97 -11.20
CA PRO A 693 13.59 24.80 -10.60
C PRO A 693 13.70 24.86 -9.08
N SER A 694 13.48 26.06 -8.53
CA SER A 694 13.54 26.31 -7.08
C SER A 694 12.67 25.33 -6.30
N GLY A 695 13.26 24.67 -5.30
CA GLY A 695 12.56 23.74 -4.41
C GLY A 695 12.54 22.29 -4.89
N VAL A 696 12.94 21.98 -6.13
CA VAL A 696 13.01 20.58 -6.61
C VAL A 696 14.04 19.77 -5.83
N VAL A 697 15.20 20.35 -5.53
CA VAL A 697 16.20 19.78 -4.63
C VAL A 697 16.49 20.79 -3.53
N ASN A 698 16.37 20.34 -2.28
CA ASN A 698 16.72 21.09 -1.08
C ASN A 698 17.73 20.27 -0.29
N ILE A 699 18.81 20.89 0.18
CA ILE A 699 19.90 20.23 0.90
C ILE A 699 20.08 20.90 2.26
N VAL A 700 19.92 20.12 3.33
CA VAL A 700 20.05 20.55 4.72
C VAL A 700 21.17 19.77 5.38
N THR A 701 22.34 20.39 5.59
CA THR A 701 23.46 19.80 6.32
C THR A 701 23.17 19.72 7.82
N GLY A 702 23.57 18.65 8.49
CA GLY A 702 23.36 18.48 9.93
C GLY A 702 23.62 17.05 10.39
N ALA A 703 23.40 16.78 11.67
CA ALA A 703 23.52 15.43 12.23
C ALA A 703 22.30 14.58 11.85
N HIS A 704 22.52 13.34 11.42
CA HIS A 704 21.46 12.47 10.94
C HIS A 704 20.45 12.10 12.03
N ASP A 705 20.93 11.83 13.24
CA ASP A 705 20.13 11.50 14.41
C ASP A 705 19.21 12.66 14.84
N GLU A 706 19.69 13.90 14.77
CA GLU A 706 18.89 15.10 15.07
C GLU A 706 17.81 15.38 14.02
N LEU A 707 18.10 15.13 12.74
CA LEU A 707 17.20 15.45 11.61
C LEU A 707 16.27 14.29 11.22
N ALA A 708 16.58 13.05 11.59
CA ALA A 708 15.80 11.88 11.24
C ALA A 708 14.36 11.95 11.75
N LYS A 709 14.16 12.29 13.02
CA LYS A 709 12.82 12.39 13.62
C LYS A 709 11.97 13.52 13.00
N PRO A 710 12.47 14.77 12.86
CA PRO A 710 11.78 15.81 12.12
C PRO A 710 11.34 15.41 10.70
N LEU A 711 12.20 14.71 9.95
CA LEU A 711 11.87 14.24 8.60
C LEU A 711 10.81 13.13 8.61
N ALA A 712 11.04 12.10 9.42
CA ALA A 712 10.16 10.93 9.47
C ALA A 712 8.80 11.22 10.11
N GLY A 713 8.73 12.16 11.05
CA GLY A 713 7.49 12.63 11.66
C GLY A 713 6.76 13.74 10.87
N HIS A 714 7.35 14.26 9.79
CA HIS A 714 6.71 15.34 9.02
C HIS A 714 5.45 14.83 8.32
N MET A 715 4.30 15.46 8.56
CA MET A 715 3.02 15.02 7.98
C MET A 715 2.91 15.29 6.48
N ASP A 716 3.71 16.24 5.98
CA ASP A 716 3.70 16.70 4.58
C ASP A 716 4.88 16.15 3.76
N VAL A 717 5.42 15.00 4.17
CA VAL A 717 6.45 14.24 3.44
C VAL A 717 5.84 12.89 3.05
N ASP A 718 5.99 12.49 1.80
CA ASP A 718 5.34 11.30 1.22
C ASP A 718 6.21 10.04 1.35
N ALA A 719 7.53 10.19 1.34
CA ALA A 719 8.47 9.09 1.57
C ALA A 719 9.77 9.56 2.26
N VAL A 720 10.38 8.67 3.05
CA VAL A 720 11.69 8.89 3.68
C VAL A 720 12.65 7.75 3.37
N TRP A 721 13.80 8.08 2.79
CA TRP A 721 14.88 7.14 2.55
C TRP A 721 16.01 7.36 3.55
N SER A 722 16.69 6.29 3.96
CA SER A 722 17.87 6.42 4.82
C SER A 722 18.90 5.35 4.55
N PHE A 723 20.10 5.84 4.29
CA PHE A 723 21.31 5.05 4.16
C PHE A 723 22.28 5.32 5.32
N SER A 724 21.74 5.79 6.45
CA SER A 724 22.45 6.06 7.69
C SER A 724 22.60 4.79 8.56
N SER A 725 22.82 4.96 9.86
CA SER A 725 22.95 3.89 10.83
C SER A 725 21.63 3.16 11.15
N ALA A 726 21.73 2.01 11.82
CA ALA A 726 20.58 1.15 12.14
C ALA A 726 19.62 1.78 13.17
N ASP A 727 20.14 2.50 14.14
CA ASP A 727 19.39 3.31 15.12
C ASP A 727 18.56 4.40 14.43
N VAL A 728 19.13 5.08 13.44
CA VAL A 728 18.40 6.03 12.59
C VAL A 728 17.31 5.33 11.77
N SER A 729 17.58 4.12 11.26
CA SER A 729 16.57 3.33 10.54
C SER A 729 15.34 3.05 11.41
N GLN A 730 15.54 2.65 12.67
CA GLN A 730 14.45 2.40 13.61
C GLN A 730 13.63 3.67 13.90
N ILE A 731 14.28 4.81 14.15
CA ILE A 731 13.61 6.10 14.37
C ILE A 731 12.72 6.45 13.18
N ILE A 732 13.25 6.32 11.96
CA ILE A 732 12.51 6.66 10.74
C ILE A 732 11.27 5.80 10.59
N GLU A 733 11.41 4.49 10.72
CA GLU A 733 10.27 3.58 10.58
C GLU A 733 9.22 3.81 11.66
N ALA A 734 9.61 4.05 12.92
CA ALA A 734 8.68 4.30 14.00
C ALA A 734 7.90 5.62 13.81
N GLU A 735 8.59 6.71 13.47
CA GLU A 735 7.99 8.03 13.28
C GLU A 735 7.18 8.13 11.97
N SER A 736 7.50 7.30 10.97
CA SER A 736 6.74 7.23 9.71
C SER A 736 5.27 6.83 9.91
N ALA A 737 4.94 6.15 11.02
CA ALA A 737 3.57 5.80 11.37
C ALA A 737 2.65 7.01 11.60
N SER A 738 3.20 8.23 11.68
CA SER A 738 2.45 9.50 11.77
C SER A 738 1.41 9.64 10.66
N ASN A 739 1.85 9.61 9.40
CA ASN A 739 1.01 9.66 8.19
C ASN A 739 1.14 8.40 7.30
N LEU A 740 1.82 7.36 7.78
CA LEU A 740 2.12 6.12 7.05
C LEU A 740 2.90 6.32 5.74
N LYS A 741 3.71 7.39 5.67
CA LYS A 741 4.65 7.59 4.56
C LYS A 741 5.51 6.36 4.31
N ARG A 742 5.89 6.15 3.06
CA ARG A 742 6.79 5.05 2.69
C ARG A 742 8.16 5.26 3.30
N THR A 743 8.78 4.16 3.73
CA THR A 743 10.17 4.18 4.19
C THR A 743 11.03 3.24 3.36
N TRP A 744 12.27 3.65 3.10
CA TRP A 744 13.31 2.78 2.56
C TRP A 744 14.58 2.98 3.35
N VAL A 745 14.87 2.04 4.26
CA VAL A 745 16.02 2.13 5.15
C VAL A 745 16.96 0.95 4.91
N ASN A 746 18.25 1.16 5.14
CA ASN A 746 19.27 0.13 4.95
C ASN A 746 19.43 -0.84 6.12
N HIS A 747 18.79 -0.58 7.28
CA HIS A 747 18.95 -1.35 8.52
C HIS A 747 20.44 -1.56 8.91
N GLY A 748 21.28 -0.54 8.71
CA GLY A 748 22.71 -0.61 8.97
C GLY A 748 23.46 -1.60 8.05
N ARG A 749 22.95 -1.84 6.84
CA ARG A 749 23.64 -2.61 5.80
C ARG A 749 24.34 -1.68 4.83
N ALA A 750 25.60 -1.98 4.54
CA ALA A 750 26.40 -1.26 3.56
C ALA A 750 25.87 -1.52 2.14
N ARG A 751 26.01 -0.50 1.30
CA ARG A 751 25.83 -0.60 -0.14
C ARG A 751 27.14 -0.23 -0.81
N ASP A 752 27.56 -1.02 -1.78
CA ASP A 752 28.66 -0.60 -2.65
C ASP A 752 28.11 0.41 -3.66
N TRP A 753 28.32 1.69 -3.38
CA TRP A 753 27.83 2.79 -4.20
C TRP A 753 28.48 2.85 -5.59
N GLN A 754 29.64 2.22 -5.77
CA GLN A 754 30.30 2.09 -7.07
C GLN A 754 29.74 0.92 -7.90
N ALA A 755 29.07 -0.04 -7.26
CA ALA A 755 28.53 -1.20 -7.96
C ALA A 755 27.27 -0.84 -8.77
N PRO A 756 27.01 -1.54 -9.90
CA PRO A 756 25.76 -1.40 -10.65
C PRO A 756 24.49 -1.62 -9.79
N ALA A 757 24.58 -2.39 -8.70
CA ALA A 757 23.45 -2.61 -7.79
C ALA A 757 23.03 -1.35 -6.98
N ALA A 758 23.89 -0.32 -6.91
CA ALA A 758 23.58 1.00 -6.36
C ALA A 758 22.95 1.95 -7.39
N GLU A 759 22.62 1.44 -8.56
CA GLU A 759 21.95 2.09 -9.67
C GLU A 759 20.74 1.25 -10.10
N GLY A 760 19.74 1.89 -10.69
CA GLY A 760 18.76 1.21 -11.53
C GLY A 760 17.35 1.09 -10.94
N ARG A 761 16.61 0.09 -11.44
CA ARG A 761 15.14 0.02 -11.30
C ARG A 761 14.63 -0.02 -9.85
N ALA A 762 15.44 -0.46 -8.88
CA ALA A 762 15.06 -0.43 -7.48
C ALA A 762 14.80 1.01 -6.98
N PHE A 763 15.70 1.94 -7.30
CA PHE A 763 15.53 3.36 -6.94
C PHE A 763 14.30 3.97 -7.63
N LEU A 764 14.09 3.64 -8.91
CA LEU A 764 12.91 4.10 -9.65
C LEU A 764 11.61 3.62 -8.99
N ARG A 765 11.52 2.33 -8.61
CA ARG A 765 10.35 1.78 -7.88
C ARG A 765 10.15 2.44 -6.51
N HIS A 766 11.23 2.79 -5.81
CA HIS A 766 11.13 3.53 -4.55
C HIS A 766 10.71 4.99 -4.75
N ALA A 767 10.94 5.56 -5.94
CA ALA A 767 10.58 6.91 -6.34
C ALA A 767 9.21 7.02 -7.03
N THR A 768 8.51 5.89 -7.25
CA THR A 768 7.21 5.89 -7.90
C THR A 768 6.15 5.16 -7.09
N GLU A 769 4.91 5.63 -7.20
CA GLU A 769 3.69 4.89 -6.89
C GLU A 769 3.15 4.23 -8.15
N VAL A 770 2.48 3.08 -8.01
CA VAL A 770 1.69 2.50 -9.10
C VAL A 770 0.25 2.93 -8.94
N LYS A 771 -0.30 3.64 -9.93
CA LYS A 771 -1.74 3.90 -10.03
C LYS A 771 -2.33 3.06 -11.14
N THR A 772 -3.30 2.21 -10.82
CA THR A 772 -4.01 1.39 -11.81
C THR A 772 -5.27 2.10 -12.27
N VAL A 773 -5.28 2.57 -13.52
CA VAL A 773 -6.46 3.21 -14.14
C VAL A 773 -7.16 2.22 -15.06
N TRP A 774 -8.39 1.85 -14.73
CA TRP A 774 -9.21 0.98 -15.55
C TRP A 774 -9.98 1.81 -16.56
N VAL A 775 -9.83 1.47 -17.84
CA VAL A 775 -10.44 2.22 -18.95
C VAL A 775 -11.22 1.28 -19.88
N PRO A 776 -12.33 1.74 -20.46
CA PRO A 776 -12.97 1.05 -21.56
C PRO A 776 -11.99 0.85 -22.73
N TYR A 777 -12.00 -0.34 -23.31
CA TYR A 777 -11.21 -0.69 -24.49
C TYR A 777 -11.99 -1.72 -25.30
N GLY A 778 -12.02 -1.56 -26.63
CA GLY A 778 -12.74 -2.45 -27.54
C GLY A 778 -11.99 -3.76 -27.75
N GLU A 779 -12.74 -4.83 -28.01
CA GLU A 779 -12.21 -6.16 -28.38
C GLU A 779 -11.56 -6.17 -29.77
#